data_AF-A0A3M1JWD9-F1
#
_entry.id   AF-A0A3M1JWD9-F1
#
_cell.length_a   1.000
_cell.length_b   1.000
_cell.length_c   1.000
_cell.angle_alpha   90.00
_cell.angle_beta   90.00
_cell.angle_gamma   90.00
#
_symmetry.space_group_name_H-M   'P 1'
#
loop_
_entity.id
_entity.type
_entity.pdbx_description
1 polymer ?
#
loop_
_entity_poly.entity_id
_entity_poly.type
_entity_poly.pdbx_seq_one_letter_code
_entity_poly.pdbx_strand_id
1 'polypeptide(L)'
;MKPIQPFITAFMILVLGLITRLSAQIGGVPMTWLSATPGNNSVRLAWDPVNDPGLSKYIILRGRHDWNMAKIDSIPNPTASDTVYTDTGVQNDSLYYYTLWVEINGMVTGNSDTVAVKPTDKLIAELLPNAASTSSGGTDGGYPLNTFYEDFKYQGLYTHSDLSNAGLNPGANIVALEIYPSQSPGMDLDSFRVATAFTNLSNISDWVTTTVGYGPAARPATDFPMGQWVRVPINPIIWDGSSNLVVEFSNDNSGWANGGGVYLRDVGNNRCLRGWSDSQAGHYPFNTSMTVAADRYVPWLRVVYTEPAVLPPTNLTATGSYGQVTLNWTASITADVVHYIIYRDGGSGTLAAIDTVANTVTSYTDATVTNGVTYSYAVAAQKSTGEVSSLSSSVSATPQVAPPTHLTATAASHQVTLSWTAPAGSGAARILIYRGTSAATLAIHDSTADATVTSYTDSGLPNGITYFYALRTRAADGTRSDWTATVQATPNYTGPVWWVATNGSNSNDGSETGPFLTIQHAIDMANDGDTVKIKPGTYSGFGNYNLDLKGTELVVMGVGGPDSVTIDVQGSATNPRRGFKDLDHNYSDTTKIIGLHIINAFAPLSGDVANGDGGAMLFGNPGDITIQNCRIGPGNKAYSGAG
;
A
#
# COMPACT_ATOMS: atom_id res chain seq x y z
N MET A 1 -86.90 -50.84 28.31
CA MET A 1 -87.76 -49.73 28.75
C MET A 1 -87.17 -48.43 28.23
N LYS A 2 -87.98 -47.48 27.75
CA LYS A 2 -87.59 -46.07 27.47
C LYS A 2 -87.24 -45.36 28.80
N PRO A 3 -86.53 -44.18 28.86
CA PRO A 3 -86.68 -43.01 27.96
C PRO A 3 -85.36 -42.29 27.51
N ILE A 4 -85.29 -41.73 26.28
CA ILE A 4 -85.48 -40.31 25.85
C ILE A 4 -84.20 -39.42 25.93
N GLN A 5 -83.59 -39.14 24.76
CA GLN A 5 -83.13 -37.80 24.33
C GLN A 5 -84.37 -36.97 23.92
N PRO A 6 -84.43 -35.61 24.04
CA PRO A 6 -83.70 -34.61 23.21
C PRO A 6 -83.27 -33.36 24.04
N PHE A 7 -82.79 -32.21 23.54
CA PHE A 7 -82.48 -31.60 22.22
C PHE A 7 -80.99 -31.13 22.23
N ILE A 8 -80.22 -30.92 21.15
CA ILE A 8 -80.29 -29.95 20.02
C ILE A 8 -80.32 -28.49 20.52
N THR A 9 -79.22 -27.75 20.43
CA THR A 9 -78.81 -26.88 19.29
C THR A 9 -77.41 -26.35 19.63
N ALA A 10 -76.37 -26.23 18.80
CA ALA A 10 -76.03 -26.55 17.39
C ALA A 10 -74.47 -26.43 17.29
N PHE A 11 -73.75 -26.55 16.16
CA PHE A 11 -73.72 -27.40 14.96
C PHE A 11 -72.45 -26.94 14.17
N MET A 12 -71.63 -27.87 13.67
CA MET A 12 -70.48 -27.67 12.76
C MET A 12 -69.33 -26.70 13.13
N ILE A 13 -68.14 -27.25 13.43
CA ILE A 13 -67.03 -27.36 12.45
C ILE A 13 -65.96 -28.37 12.93
N LEU A 14 -65.55 -29.23 11.98
CA LEU A 14 -64.46 -30.23 11.91
C LEU A 14 -63.88 -30.93 13.16
N VAL A 15 -63.93 -32.26 13.09
CA VAL A 15 -63.08 -33.23 13.80
C VAL A 15 -61.95 -33.68 12.88
N LEU A 16 -60.68 -33.45 13.25
CA LEU A 16 -59.53 -34.36 13.01
C LEU A 16 -58.28 -33.76 13.70
N GLY A 17 -57.91 -34.23 14.89
CA GLY A 17 -56.77 -33.63 15.61
C GLY A 17 -56.36 -34.25 16.95
N LEU A 18 -56.82 -35.47 17.28
CA LEU A 18 -56.53 -36.07 18.60
C LEU A 18 -56.33 -37.60 18.59
N ILE A 19 -55.68 -38.12 17.54
CA ILE A 19 -55.07 -39.45 17.46
C ILE A 19 -53.79 -39.22 16.62
N THR A 20 -52.59 -39.06 17.19
CA THR A 20 -51.83 -40.02 18.00
C THR A 20 -50.92 -39.33 19.04
N ARG A 21 -51.22 -39.50 20.33
CA ARG A 21 -50.26 -39.23 21.43
C ARG A 21 -50.30 -40.37 22.46
N LEU A 22 -49.96 -41.59 22.04
CA LEU A 22 -49.54 -42.67 22.95
C LEU A 22 -48.86 -43.84 22.19
N SER A 23 -47.60 -43.64 21.76
CA SER A 23 -46.73 -44.74 21.30
C SER A 23 -45.24 -44.39 21.47
N ALA A 24 -44.89 -43.89 22.66
CA ALA A 24 -43.51 -43.65 23.05
C ALA A 24 -43.00 -44.81 23.92
N GLN A 25 -42.59 -45.92 23.28
CA GLN A 25 -41.60 -46.86 23.83
C GLN A 25 -41.14 -47.87 22.77
N ILE A 26 -39.81 -48.05 22.68
CA ILE A 26 -39.06 -49.04 21.88
C ILE A 26 -38.98 -48.73 20.36
N GLY A 27 -37.74 -48.50 19.89
CA GLY A 27 -37.40 -48.40 18.46
C GLY A 27 -36.94 -46.99 18.06
N GLY A 28 -35.67 -46.84 17.69
CA GLY A 28 -35.17 -45.59 17.11
C GLY A 28 -35.78 -45.37 15.73
N VAL A 29 -36.42 -44.22 15.54
CA VAL A 29 -36.97 -43.81 14.24
C VAL A 29 -36.05 -42.72 13.68
N PRO A 30 -35.44 -42.90 12.50
CA PRO A 30 -34.76 -41.83 11.78
C PRO A 30 -35.77 -40.71 11.54
N MET A 31 -35.45 -39.50 11.98
CA MET A 31 -36.38 -38.37 11.92
C MET A 31 -35.98 -37.44 10.76
N THR A 32 -36.94 -37.19 9.85
CA THR A 32 -36.77 -36.57 8.52
C THR A 32 -36.88 -35.03 8.52
N TRP A 33 -36.12 -34.34 9.38
CA TRP A 33 -36.25 -32.88 9.63
C TRP A 33 -34.97 -32.08 9.36
N LEU A 34 -33.83 -32.72 9.08
CA LEU A 34 -32.60 -32.02 8.67
C LEU A 34 -32.65 -31.72 7.17
N SER A 35 -32.28 -30.50 6.80
CA SER A 35 -32.06 -30.06 5.42
C SER A 35 -30.66 -29.46 5.28
N ALA A 36 -30.07 -29.56 4.08
CA ALA A 36 -28.78 -28.97 3.76
C ALA A 36 -28.84 -28.26 2.40
N THR A 37 -28.66 -26.94 2.43
CA THR A 37 -28.59 -26.10 1.23
C THR A 37 -27.13 -25.89 0.85
N PRO A 38 -26.70 -26.20 -0.39
CA PRO A 38 -25.34 -25.93 -0.82
C PRO A 38 -25.11 -24.43 -1.00
N GLY A 39 -23.99 -23.94 -0.49
CA GLY A 39 -23.45 -22.62 -0.74
C GLY A 39 -22.13 -22.68 -1.52
N ASN A 40 -21.49 -21.52 -1.69
CA ASN A 40 -20.16 -21.41 -2.30
C ASN A 40 -19.13 -21.67 -1.21
N ASN A 41 -18.41 -22.79 -1.31
CA ASN A 41 -17.54 -23.35 -0.26
C ASN A 41 -18.21 -23.38 1.13
N SER A 42 -19.53 -23.58 1.15
CA SER A 42 -20.33 -23.59 2.37
C SER A 42 -21.54 -24.53 2.26
N VAL A 43 -22.11 -24.90 3.40
CA VAL A 43 -23.40 -25.59 3.51
C VAL A 43 -24.20 -24.94 4.61
N ARG A 44 -25.43 -24.51 4.31
CA ARG A 44 -26.39 -24.09 5.33
C ARG A 44 -27.28 -25.26 5.70
N LEU A 45 -27.12 -25.77 6.92
CA LEU A 45 -28.02 -26.71 7.55
C LEU A 45 -29.21 -25.96 8.16
N ALA A 46 -30.40 -26.52 8.05
CA ALA A 46 -31.58 -26.05 8.76
C ALA A 46 -32.46 -27.23 9.18
N TRP A 47 -33.10 -27.15 10.34
CA TRP A 47 -33.85 -28.25 10.93
C TRP A 47 -35.03 -27.79 11.82
N ASP A 48 -36.05 -28.61 11.98
CA ASP A 48 -37.20 -28.30 12.86
C ASP A 48 -36.81 -28.20 14.36
N PRO A 49 -37.40 -27.28 15.15
CA PRO A 49 -37.07 -27.14 16.56
C PRO A 49 -37.59 -28.32 17.40
N VAL A 50 -36.70 -28.94 18.17
CA VAL A 50 -37.06 -30.01 19.13
C VAL A 50 -37.71 -29.40 20.37
N ASN A 51 -39.03 -29.59 20.51
CA ASN A 51 -39.81 -29.10 21.65
C ASN A 51 -39.79 -30.09 22.84
N ASP A 52 -38.60 -30.32 23.42
CA ASP A 52 -38.43 -31.10 24.65
C ASP A 52 -37.83 -30.23 25.78
N PRO A 53 -38.43 -30.16 26.98
CA PRO A 53 -37.94 -29.32 28.08
C PRO A 53 -36.59 -29.78 28.66
N GLY A 54 -36.12 -30.99 28.34
CA GLY A 54 -34.80 -31.50 28.68
C GLY A 54 -33.74 -31.27 27.60
N LEU A 55 -34.07 -30.64 26.47
CA LEU A 55 -33.12 -30.38 25.38
C LEU A 55 -31.89 -29.59 25.88
N SER A 56 -30.71 -30.23 25.82
CA SER A 56 -29.46 -29.69 26.34
C SER A 56 -28.41 -29.40 25.26
N LYS A 57 -28.51 -30.01 24.07
CA LYS A 57 -27.56 -29.78 22.97
C LYS A 57 -28.08 -30.21 21.60
N TYR A 58 -27.78 -29.45 20.56
CA TYR A 58 -27.65 -29.98 19.19
C TYR A 58 -26.18 -30.22 18.88
N ILE A 59 -25.84 -31.35 18.25
CA ILE A 59 -24.47 -31.71 17.88
C ILE A 59 -24.45 -31.92 16.37
N ILE A 60 -23.61 -31.16 15.66
CA ILE A 60 -23.51 -31.19 14.21
C ILE A 60 -22.37 -32.11 13.81
N LEU A 61 -22.68 -33.16 13.03
CA LEU A 61 -21.69 -34.08 12.49
C LEU A 61 -21.57 -33.94 10.97
N ARG A 62 -20.35 -34.12 10.45
CA ARG A 62 -20.03 -34.12 9.02
C ARG A 62 -19.07 -35.24 8.67
N GLY A 63 -19.29 -35.88 7.53
CA GLY A 63 -18.39 -36.85 6.93
C GLY A 63 -18.22 -36.65 5.42
N ARG A 64 -17.20 -37.32 4.85
CA ARG A 64 -17.10 -37.55 3.39
C ARG A 64 -17.89 -38.80 2.96
N HIS A 65 -18.34 -39.58 3.94
CA HIS A 65 -19.27 -40.69 3.82
C HIS A 65 -20.26 -40.65 4.99
N ASP A 66 -21.45 -41.21 4.80
CA ASP A 66 -22.52 -41.37 5.81
C ASP A 66 -22.11 -42.27 6.99
N TRP A 67 -21.32 -43.32 6.76
CA TRP A 67 -20.85 -44.24 7.80
C TRP A 67 -19.61 -43.74 8.59
N ASN A 68 -19.05 -42.57 8.26
CA ASN A 68 -17.90 -41.99 8.98
C ASN A 68 -17.97 -40.46 9.05
N MET A 69 -18.65 -39.98 10.09
CA MET A 69 -18.86 -38.57 10.37
C MET A 69 -18.20 -38.18 11.69
N ALA A 70 -17.53 -37.02 11.71
CA ALA A 70 -16.98 -36.42 12.92
C ALA A 70 -17.86 -35.25 13.39
N LYS A 71 -17.92 -35.01 14.70
CA LYS A 71 -18.48 -33.76 15.23
C LYS A 71 -17.67 -32.58 14.68
N ILE A 72 -18.36 -31.62 14.05
CA ILE A 72 -17.77 -30.34 13.66
C ILE A 72 -18.15 -29.22 14.62
N ASP A 73 -19.36 -29.24 15.20
CA ASP A 73 -19.80 -28.23 16.17
C ASP A 73 -20.92 -28.75 17.09
N SER A 74 -21.36 -27.94 18.04
CA SER A 74 -22.58 -28.16 18.84
C SER A 74 -23.13 -26.87 19.44
N ILE A 75 -24.46 -26.72 19.41
CA ILE A 75 -25.19 -25.63 20.05
C ILE A 75 -25.68 -26.12 21.44
N PRO A 76 -25.11 -25.64 22.56
CA PRO A 76 -25.54 -26.01 23.91
C PRO A 76 -26.75 -25.17 24.37
N ASN A 77 -27.63 -25.77 25.16
CA ASN A 77 -28.86 -25.15 25.69
C ASN A 77 -29.69 -24.39 24.63
N PRO A 78 -29.99 -25.00 23.46
CA PRO A 78 -30.60 -24.30 22.34
C PRO A 78 -32.03 -23.83 22.65
N THR A 79 -32.37 -22.68 22.10
CA THR A 79 -33.72 -22.11 22.08
C THR A 79 -34.53 -22.64 20.88
N ALA A 80 -35.83 -22.36 20.85
CA ALA A 80 -36.70 -22.70 19.72
C ALA A 80 -36.31 -22.03 18.38
N SER A 81 -35.43 -21.01 18.41
CA SER A 81 -34.88 -20.33 17.23
C SER A 81 -33.53 -20.89 16.75
N ASP A 82 -32.89 -21.78 17.51
CA ASP A 82 -31.56 -22.31 17.18
C ASP A 82 -31.66 -23.53 16.23
N THR A 83 -32.18 -23.25 15.04
CA THR A 83 -32.60 -24.23 14.03
C THR A 83 -31.76 -24.23 12.76
N VAL A 84 -30.63 -23.51 12.77
CA VAL A 84 -29.79 -23.25 11.59
C VAL A 84 -28.31 -23.30 11.96
N TYR A 85 -27.48 -23.84 11.07
CA TYR A 85 -26.02 -23.80 11.17
C TYR A 85 -25.40 -23.63 9.78
N THR A 86 -24.31 -22.88 9.66
CA THR A 86 -23.56 -22.77 8.39
C THR A 86 -22.18 -23.35 8.56
N ASP A 87 -21.89 -24.42 7.83
CA ASP A 87 -20.55 -24.98 7.71
C ASP A 87 -19.79 -24.29 6.58
N THR A 88 -18.61 -23.76 6.89
CA THR A 88 -17.70 -23.08 5.94
C THR A 88 -16.40 -23.87 5.72
N GLY A 89 -16.24 -25.03 6.36
CA GLY A 89 -15.06 -25.90 6.26
C GLY A 89 -15.12 -26.89 5.10
N VAL A 90 -15.82 -26.54 4.01
CA VAL A 90 -16.11 -27.41 2.87
C VAL A 90 -15.63 -26.83 1.54
N GLN A 91 -15.50 -27.69 0.54
CA GLN A 91 -15.07 -27.32 -0.81
C GLN A 91 -16.20 -27.56 -1.82
N ASN A 92 -16.31 -26.66 -2.79
CA ASN A 92 -17.13 -26.88 -3.98
C ASN A 92 -16.80 -28.20 -4.66
N ASP A 93 -17.82 -28.77 -5.29
CA ASP A 93 -17.81 -30.05 -5.98
C ASP A 93 -17.49 -31.30 -5.15
N SER A 94 -17.19 -31.17 -3.86
CA SER A 94 -17.05 -32.30 -2.94
C SER A 94 -18.40 -32.69 -2.33
N LEU A 95 -18.73 -33.99 -2.32
CA LEU A 95 -19.90 -34.49 -1.59
C LEU A 95 -19.59 -34.59 -0.08
N TYR A 96 -20.52 -34.09 0.73
CA TYR A 96 -20.50 -34.16 2.18
C TYR A 96 -21.80 -34.75 2.70
N TYR A 97 -21.71 -35.43 3.84
CA TYR A 97 -22.82 -36.03 4.55
C TYR A 97 -22.92 -35.37 5.92
N TYR A 98 -24.13 -34.95 6.30
CA TYR A 98 -24.39 -34.33 7.60
C TYR A 98 -25.44 -35.10 8.37
N THR A 99 -25.31 -35.10 9.69
CA THR A 99 -26.33 -35.61 10.60
C THR A 99 -26.31 -34.76 11.86
N LEU A 100 -27.49 -34.46 12.39
CA LEU A 100 -27.66 -33.75 13.64
C LEU A 100 -27.96 -34.77 14.74
N TRP A 101 -27.22 -34.75 15.84
CA TRP A 101 -27.56 -35.48 17.06
C TRP A 101 -28.19 -34.55 18.09
N VAL A 102 -29.14 -35.07 18.85
CA VAL A 102 -29.87 -34.33 19.88
C VAL A 102 -29.51 -34.90 21.25
N GLU A 103 -29.13 -34.03 22.16
CA GLU A 103 -28.87 -34.37 23.55
C GLU A 103 -30.00 -33.86 24.43
N ILE A 104 -30.66 -34.76 25.17
CA ILE A 104 -31.71 -34.45 26.13
C ILE A 104 -31.24 -34.95 27.50
N ASN A 105 -31.30 -34.08 28.51
CA ASN A 105 -30.85 -34.32 29.88
C ASN A 105 -29.42 -34.88 29.97
N GLY A 106 -28.52 -34.41 29.09
CA GLY A 106 -27.11 -34.83 29.05
C GLY A 106 -26.83 -36.19 28.41
N MET A 107 -27.82 -36.83 27.79
CA MET A 107 -27.65 -38.06 26.98
C MET A 107 -28.02 -37.81 25.53
N VAL A 108 -27.27 -38.38 24.58
CA VAL A 108 -27.66 -38.34 23.16
C VAL A 108 -28.83 -39.30 22.95
N THR A 109 -30.01 -38.73 22.68
CA THR A 109 -31.29 -39.46 22.67
C THR A 109 -31.84 -39.71 21.26
N GLY A 110 -31.29 -39.08 20.23
CA GLY A 110 -31.70 -39.30 18.84
C GLY A 110 -30.84 -38.57 17.83
N ASN A 111 -31.05 -38.91 16.56
CA ASN A 111 -30.40 -38.31 15.41
C ASN A 111 -31.40 -37.99 14.30
N SER A 112 -31.08 -36.98 13.49
CA SER A 112 -31.73 -36.78 12.20
C SER A 112 -31.36 -37.89 11.21
N ASP A 113 -32.06 -37.92 10.08
CA ASP A 113 -31.54 -38.54 8.87
C ASP A 113 -30.20 -37.93 8.46
N THR A 114 -29.45 -38.70 7.67
CA THR A 114 -28.23 -38.23 7.03
C THR A 114 -28.57 -37.55 5.70
N VAL A 115 -28.24 -36.26 5.58
CA VAL A 115 -28.40 -35.51 4.34
C VAL A 115 -27.08 -35.44 3.58
N ALA A 116 -27.12 -35.76 2.30
CA ALA A 116 -25.99 -35.61 1.40
C ALA A 116 -26.11 -34.30 0.61
N VAL A 117 -25.04 -33.51 0.56
CA VAL A 117 -25.02 -32.21 -0.12
C VAL A 117 -23.65 -31.97 -0.75
N LYS A 118 -23.66 -31.29 -1.90
CA LYS A 118 -22.48 -30.97 -2.70
C LYS A 118 -22.43 -29.45 -2.88
N PRO A 119 -21.54 -28.71 -2.19
CA PRO A 119 -21.35 -27.27 -2.38
C PRO A 119 -20.98 -26.97 -3.84
N THR A 120 -21.28 -25.77 -4.31
CA THR A 120 -21.20 -25.41 -5.74
C THR A 120 -20.78 -23.95 -5.90
N ASP A 121 -19.94 -23.69 -6.91
CA ASP A 121 -19.53 -22.34 -7.32
C ASP A 121 -20.72 -21.48 -7.76
N LYS A 122 -21.75 -22.15 -8.28
CA LYS A 122 -23.02 -21.59 -8.72
C LYS A 122 -24.11 -21.90 -7.71
N LEU A 123 -24.68 -20.85 -7.15
CA LEU A 123 -25.82 -20.86 -6.25
C LEU A 123 -27.14 -20.86 -7.02
N ILE A 124 -28.21 -21.24 -6.33
CA ILE A 124 -29.57 -21.27 -6.85
C ILE A 124 -30.47 -20.52 -5.89
N ALA A 125 -31.14 -19.48 -6.38
CA ALA A 125 -32.14 -18.71 -5.66
C ALA A 125 -33.51 -18.93 -6.30
N GLU A 126 -34.48 -19.39 -5.51
CA GLU A 126 -35.85 -19.57 -5.99
C GLU A 126 -36.65 -18.29 -5.82
N LEU A 127 -37.15 -17.74 -6.92
CA LEU A 127 -37.93 -16.51 -6.90
C LEU A 127 -39.38 -16.81 -6.48
N LEU A 128 -39.91 -15.95 -5.61
CA LEU A 128 -41.31 -16.00 -5.14
C LEU A 128 -41.73 -17.36 -4.52
N PRO A 129 -40.91 -17.99 -3.65
CA PRO A 129 -41.16 -19.36 -3.19
C PRO A 129 -42.47 -19.51 -2.40
N ASN A 130 -42.91 -18.43 -1.74
CA ASN A 130 -44.12 -18.36 -0.92
C ASN A 130 -45.38 -17.86 -1.66
N ALA A 131 -45.27 -17.44 -2.93
CA ALA A 131 -46.41 -16.95 -3.69
C ALA A 131 -47.32 -18.10 -4.14
N ALA A 132 -48.64 -17.87 -4.21
CA ALA A 132 -49.59 -18.90 -4.63
C ALA A 132 -49.26 -19.41 -6.05
N SER A 133 -49.10 -20.72 -6.21
CA SER A 133 -48.72 -21.33 -7.48
C SER A 133 -49.91 -21.91 -8.24
N THR A 134 -49.98 -21.67 -9.54
CA THR A 134 -50.91 -22.33 -10.47
C THR A 134 -50.14 -22.90 -11.67
N SER A 135 -50.79 -23.73 -12.50
CA SER A 135 -50.22 -24.22 -13.76
C SER A 135 -50.86 -23.52 -14.95
N SER A 136 -50.04 -23.03 -15.89
CA SER A 136 -50.52 -22.84 -17.27
C SER A 136 -50.49 -24.16 -18.04
N GLY A 137 -51.44 -24.36 -18.97
CA GLY A 137 -51.51 -25.59 -19.77
C GLY A 137 -52.82 -25.72 -20.55
N GLY A 138 -52.85 -26.66 -21.51
CA GLY A 138 -53.99 -26.87 -22.40
C GLY A 138 -54.28 -25.68 -23.34
N THR A 139 -55.54 -25.52 -23.73
CA THR A 139 -55.98 -24.49 -24.69
C THR A 139 -55.89 -23.06 -24.16
N ASP A 140 -55.85 -22.88 -22.84
CA ASP A 140 -56.09 -21.58 -22.19
C ASP A 140 -54.77 -20.83 -21.86
N GLY A 141 -53.64 -21.33 -22.37
CA GLY A 141 -52.40 -20.57 -22.58
C GLY A 141 -51.16 -21.17 -21.95
N GLY A 142 -50.39 -21.97 -22.70
CA GLY A 142 -49.16 -22.65 -22.26
C GLY A 142 -47.87 -21.81 -22.22
N TYR A 143 -47.98 -20.51 -21.96
CA TYR A 143 -46.83 -19.61 -21.89
C TYR A 143 -45.89 -19.96 -20.71
N PRO A 144 -44.59 -19.60 -20.80
CA PRO A 144 -43.92 -18.98 -21.95
C PRO A 144 -43.38 -19.97 -22.99
N LEU A 145 -43.68 -21.26 -22.83
CA LEU A 145 -43.15 -22.30 -23.70
C LEU A 145 -43.87 -22.32 -25.05
N ASN A 146 -45.20 -22.48 -25.06
CA ASN A 146 -45.98 -22.51 -26.30
C ASN A 146 -47.44 -22.15 -26.03
N THR A 147 -48.08 -21.37 -26.89
CA THR A 147 -49.49 -20.98 -26.75
C THR A 147 -50.34 -21.54 -27.89
N PHE A 148 -51.66 -21.45 -27.74
CA PHE A 148 -52.53 -21.47 -28.91
C PHE A 148 -52.11 -20.25 -29.78
N TYR A 149 -51.86 -20.48 -31.08
CA TYR A 149 -51.18 -19.55 -32.01
C TYR A 149 -49.65 -19.47 -31.86
N GLU A 150 -49.00 -19.25 -33.00
CA GLU A 150 -47.71 -19.87 -33.35
C GLU A 150 -46.50 -18.98 -33.01
N ASP A 151 -46.66 -17.65 -32.97
CA ASP A 151 -45.63 -16.68 -32.54
C ASP A 151 -45.92 -16.16 -31.11
N PHE A 152 -44.91 -16.16 -30.22
CA PHE A 152 -45.11 -15.84 -28.80
C PHE A 152 -44.01 -14.99 -28.13
N LYS A 153 -44.42 -14.05 -27.27
CA LYS A 153 -43.55 -13.22 -26.40
C LYS A 153 -44.14 -13.08 -24.99
N TYR A 154 -43.30 -13.15 -23.97
CA TYR A 154 -43.67 -12.93 -22.57
C TYR A 154 -42.68 -12.04 -21.86
N GLN A 155 -43.15 -11.19 -20.94
CA GLN A 155 -42.31 -10.50 -19.95
C GLN A 155 -42.89 -10.63 -18.55
N GLY A 156 -42.04 -10.96 -17.57
CA GLY A 156 -42.38 -10.99 -16.16
C GLY A 156 -41.40 -10.17 -15.33
N LEU A 157 -41.92 -9.36 -14.41
CA LEU A 157 -41.16 -8.52 -13.48
C LEU A 157 -40.98 -9.24 -12.14
N TYR A 158 -39.75 -9.29 -11.67
CA TYR A 158 -39.34 -9.73 -10.33
C TYR A 158 -38.73 -8.52 -9.63
N THR A 159 -39.28 -8.12 -8.48
CA THR A 159 -38.80 -6.93 -7.77
C THR A 159 -37.47 -7.20 -7.09
N HIS A 160 -36.70 -6.15 -6.80
CA HIS A 160 -35.49 -6.21 -5.99
C HIS A 160 -35.73 -6.95 -4.65
N SER A 161 -36.93 -6.83 -4.10
CA SER A 161 -37.37 -7.54 -2.89
C SER A 161 -37.58 -9.03 -3.12
N ASP A 162 -38.06 -9.44 -4.29
CA ASP A 162 -38.17 -10.86 -4.66
C ASP A 162 -36.78 -11.50 -4.82
N LEU A 163 -35.81 -10.75 -5.35
CA LEU A 163 -34.41 -11.18 -5.48
C LEU A 163 -33.71 -11.27 -4.12
N SER A 164 -33.83 -10.24 -3.26
CA SER A 164 -33.21 -10.26 -1.92
C SER A 164 -33.85 -11.33 -1.01
N ASN A 165 -35.17 -11.51 -1.06
CA ASN A 165 -35.86 -12.55 -0.29
C ASN A 165 -35.50 -13.97 -0.76
N ALA A 166 -35.08 -14.12 -2.03
CA ALA A 166 -34.54 -15.37 -2.56
C ALA A 166 -33.05 -15.60 -2.23
N GLY A 167 -32.40 -14.65 -1.54
CA GLY A 167 -31.03 -14.76 -1.06
C GLY A 167 -29.95 -14.22 -1.99
N LEU A 168 -30.28 -13.46 -3.04
CA LEU A 168 -29.24 -12.77 -3.82
C LEU A 168 -28.63 -11.62 -3.01
N ASN A 169 -27.32 -11.46 -3.12
CA ASN A 169 -26.58 -10.30 -2.62
C ASN A 169 -26.30 -9.29 -3.75
N PRO A 170 -26.13 -7.99 -3.44
CA PRO A 170 -25.63 -7.01 -4.41
C PRO A 170 -24.29 -7.46 -5.01
N GLY A 171 -24.15 -7.39 -6.32
CA GLY A 171 -22.99 -7.93 -7.06
C GLY A 171 -23.13 -9.39 -7.50
N ALA A 172 -24.22 -10.08 -7.14
CA ALA A 172 -24.50 -11.43 -7.64
C ALA A 172 -24.54 -11.46 -9.17
N ASN A 173 -23.73 -12.33 -9.76
CA ASN A 173 -23.61 -12.49 -11.20
C ASN A 173 -24.49 -13.65 -11.67
N ILE A 174 -25.65 -13.32 -12.25
CA ILE A 174 -26.66 -14.26 -12.73
C ILE A 174 -26.20 -14.84 -14.07
N VAL A 175 -26.08 -16.17 -14.15
CA VAL A 175 -25.49 -16.89 -15.30
C VAL A 175 -26.46 -17.84 -16.01
N ALA A 176 -27.57 -18.21 -15.37
CA ALA A 176 -28.64 -18.99 -15.99
C ALA A 176 -29.96 -18.76 -15.27
N LEU A 177 -31.06 -19.07 -15.95
CA LEU A 177 -32.39 -19.20 -15.35
C LEU A 177 -32.81 -20.65 -15.41
N GLU A 178 -33.52 -21.15 -14.40
CA GLU A 178 -34.22 -22.43 -14.48
C GLU A 178 -35.72 -22.19 -14.47
N ILE A 179 -36.42 -22.83 -15.39
CA ILE A 179 -37.89 -22.80 -15.48
C ILE A 179 -38.44 -24.17 -15.10
N TYR A 180 -39.69 -24.24 -14.63
CA TYR A 180 -40.33 -25.49 -14.22
C TYR A 180 -41.59 -25.79 -15.06
N PRO A 181 -41.51 -26.67 -16.08
CA PRO A 181 -42.64 -26.98 -16.95
C PRO A 181 -43.76 -27.73 -16.20
N SER A 182 -44.98 -27.20 -16.27
CA SER A 182 -46.22 -27.87 -15.84
C SER A 182 -46.74 -28.84 -16.89
N GLN A 183 -46.42 -28.60 -18.16
CA GLN A 183 -46.73 -29.47 -19.29
C GLN A 183 -45.61 -29.33 -20.33
N SER A 184 -45.09 -30.46 -20.84
CA SER A 184 -44.12 -30.41 -21.93
C SER A 184 -44.73 -29.77 -23.20
N PRO A 185 -43.95 -29.01 -23.99
CA PRO A 185 -44.41 -28.43 -25.25
C PRO A 185 -45.02 -29.49 -26.18
N GLY A 186 -46.08 -29.12 -26.89
CA GLY A 186 -46.69 -29.99 -27.91
C GLY A 186 -45.85 -30.16 -29.18
N MET A 187 -44.82 -29.33 -29.36
CA MET A 187 -43.88 -29.33 -30.48
C MET A 187 -42.54 -28.71 -30.04
N ASP A 188 -41.50 -28.89 -30.85
CA ASP A 188 -40.21 -28.23 -30.67
C ASP A 188 -40.39 -26.69 -30.77
N LEU A 189 -39.64 -25.95 -29.95
CA LEU A 189 -39.69 -24.49 -29.94
C LEU A 189 -38.67 -23.93 -30.94
N ASP A 190 -39.14 -23.39 -32.05
CA ASP A 190 -38.27 -22.72 -33.02
C ASP A 190 -37.84 -21.35 -32.48
N SER A 191 -36.58 -21.02 -32.72
CA SER A 191 -35.97 -19.73 -32.41
C SER A 191 -36.21 -19.27 -30.97
N PHE A 192 -36.25 -20.19 -30.02
CA PHE A 192 -36.44 -19.89 -28.59
C PHE A 192 -35.35 -18.93 -28.08
N ARG A 193 -35.78 -17.89 -27.37
CA ARG A 193 -34.93 -16.85 -26.80
C ARG A 193 -35.25 -16.62 -25.34
N VAL A 194 -34.22 -16.26 -24.57
CA VAL A 194 -34.37 -15.68 -23.23
C VAL A 194 -33.67 -14.33 -23.25
N ALA A 195 -34.37 -13.29 -22.84
CA ALA A 195 -33.84 -11.94 -22.74
C ALA A 195 -34.09 -11.36 -21.34
N THR A 196 -33.25 -10.42 -20.92
CA THR A 196 -33.30 -9.87 -19.55
C THR A 196 -33.06 -8.37 -19.55
N ALA A 197 -33.61 -7.68 -18.57
CA ALA A 197 -33.29 -6.28 -18.28
C ALA A 197 -33.36 -6.00 -16.77
N PHE A 198 -32.56 -5.06 -16.30
CA PHE A 198 -32.76 -4.42 -15.01
C PHE A 198 -33.57 -3.12 -15.18
N THR A 199 -34.47 -2.84 -14.26
CA THR A 199 -35.39 -1.70 -14.34
C THR A 199 -35.80 -1.18 -12.96
N ASN A 200 -36.16 0.10 -12.89
CA ASN A 200 -36.77 0.72 -11.71
C ASN A 200 -38.31 0.70 -11.73
N LEU A 201 -38.92 0.14 -12.79
CA LEU A 201 -40.37 -0.01 -12.91
C LEU A 201 -40.89 -1.01 -11.87
N SER A 202 -41.94 -0.65 -11.13
CA SER A 202 -42.65 -1.52 -10.17
C SER A 202 -43.78 -2.35 -10.80
N ASN A 203 -44.11 -2.06 -12.06
CA ASN A 203 -45.16 -2.69 -12.86
C ASN A 203 -44.78 -2.62 -14.34
N ILE A 204 -45.34 -3.52 -15.16
CA ILE A 204 -45.17 -3.56 -16.61
C ILE A 204 -46.55 -3.33 -17.25
N SER A 205 -46.69 -2.22 -17.98
CA SER A 205 -47.88 -1.87 -18.76
C SER A 205 -47.64 -1.85 -20.28
N ASP A 206 -46.38 -1.84 -20.70
CA ASP A 206 -45.92 -1.94 -22.09
C ASP A 206 -44.55 -2.66 -22.11
N TRP A 207 -44.11 -3.11 -23.29
CA TRP A 207 -42.89 -3.91 -23.43
C TRP A 207 -41.64 -3.15 -22.96
N VAL A 208 -40.94 -3.73 -21.98
CA VAL A 208 -39.62 -3.24 -21.55
C VAL A 208 -38.57 -3.65 -22.57
N THR A 209 -37.63 -2.77 -22.91
CA THR A 209 -36.49 -3.16 -23.75
C THR A 209 -35.59 -4.14 -23.01
N THR A 210 -35.40 -5.33 -23.59
CA THR A 210 -34.61 -6.44 -23.03
C THR A 210 -33.42 -6.77 -23.91
N THR A 211 -32.36 -7.31 -23.31
CA THR A 211 -31.17 -7.80 -24.02
C THR A 211 -31.23 -9.33 -24.10
N VAL A 212 -31.09 -9.89 -25.31
CA VAL A 212 -31.10 -11.34 -25.51
C VAL A 212 -29.85 -11.95 -24.86
N GLY A 213 -30.10 -12.79 -23.84
CA GLY A 213 -29.08 -13.54 -23.12
C GLY A 213 -28.90 -14.97 -23.66
N TYR A 214 -29.94 -15.53 -24.28
CA TYR A 214 -29.93 -16.86 -24.90
C TYR A 214 -30.70 -16.84 -26.23
N GLY A 215 -30.19 -17.57 -27.22
CA GLY A 215 -30.85 -17.78 -28.50
C GLY A 215 -30.70 -16.62 -29.50
N PRO A 216 -31.41 -16.65 -30.65
CA PRO A 216 -32.35 -17.69 -31.06
C PRO A 216 -31.70 -19.07 -31.15
N ALA A 217 -32.37 -20.08 -30.60
CA ALA A 217 -31.97 -21.48 -30.74
C ALA A 217 -33.23 -22.35 -30.85
N ALA A 218 -33.25 -23.28 -31.80
CA ALA A 218 -34.27 -24.33 -31.82
C ALA A 218 -34.08 -25.24 -30.60
N ARG A 219 -35.16 -25.50 -29.85
CA ARG A 219 -35.16 -26.29 -28.63
C ARG A 219 -36.19 -27.41 -28.73
N PRO A 220 -35.76 -28.69 -28.82
CA PRO A 220 -36.68 -29.82 -28.83
C PRO A 220 -37.67 -29.80 -27.67
N ALA A 221 -38.90 -30.27 -27.88
CA ALA A 221 -39.91 -30.41 -26.82
C ALA A 221 -39.39 -31.26 -25.65
N THR A 222 -38.53 -32.24 -25.96
CA THR A 222 -37.86 -33.12 -24.99
C THR A 222 -36.91 -32.39 -24.04
N ASP A 223 -36.47 -31.17 -24.38
CA ASP A 223 -35.63 -30.35 -23.50
C ASP A 223 -36.44 -29.74 -22.34
N PHE A 224 -37.77 -29.83 -22.39
CA PHE A 224 -38.69 -29.33 -21.37
C PHE A 224 -39.57 -30.45 -20.78
N PRO A 225 -38.99 -31.45 -20.08
CA PRO A 225 -39.75 -32.50 -19.42
C PRO A 225 -40.62 -31.92 -18.29
N MET A 226 -41.87 -32.37 -18.23
CA MET A 226 -42.82 -32.00 -17.17
C MET A 226 -42.27 -32.32 -15.78
N GLY A 227 -42.40 -31.37 -14.84
CA GLY A 227 -42.04 -31.58 -13.44
C GLY A 227 -40.54 -31.64 -13.16
N GLN A 228 -39.70 -31.00 -13.98
CA GLN A 228 -38.26 -30.89 -13.76
C GLN A 228 -37.76 -29.46 -13.97
N TRP A 229 -36.68 -29.08 -13.29
CA TRP A 229 -36.05 -27.78 -13.50
C TRP A 229 -35.20 -27.79 -14.77
N VAL A 230 -35.55 -26.94 -15.72
CA VAL A 230 -34.87 -26.82 -17.01
C VAL A 230 -34.00 -25.58 -17.00
N ARG A 231 -32.69 -25.78 -16.95
CA ARG A 231 -31.70 -24.70 -16.97
C ARG A 231 -31.47 -24.18 -18.39
N VAL A 232 -31.63 -22.87 -18.57
CA VAL A 232 -31.26 -22.12 -19.77
C VAL A 232 -30.13 -21.16 -19.41
N PRO A 233 -28.89 -21.35 -19.93
CA PRO A 233 -27.80 -20.44 -19.69
C PRO A 233 -28.08 -19.09 -20.36
N ILE A 234 -27.63 -17.98 -19.74
CA ILE A 234 -27.73 -16.65 -20.34
C ILE A 234 -26.37 -15.95 -20.34
N ASN A 235 -26.20 -14.94 -21.20
CA ASN A 235 -25.13 -13.95 -21.07
C ASN A 235 -25.16 -13.39 -19.63
N PRO A 236 -24.05 -13.44 -18.87
CA PRO A 236 -24.10 -13.09 -17.46
C PRO A 236 -24.50 -11.64 -17.19
N ILE A 237 -25.34 -11.42 -16.18
CA ILE A 237 -25.78 -10.09 -15.73
C ILE A 237 -25.53 -9.91 -14.23
N ILE A 238 -24.96 -8.78 -13.84
CA ILE A 238 -24.65 -8.47 -12.43
C ILE A 238 -25.77 -7.65 -11.84
N TRP A 239 -26.40 -8.15 -10.77
CA TRP A 239 -27.43 -7.41 -10.05
C TRP A 239 -26.81 -6.35 -9.13
N ASP A 240 -27.37 -5.14 -9.14
CA ASP A 240 -26.91 -3.98 -8.36
C ASP A 240 -27.37 -4.00 -6.89
N GLY A 241 -28.34 -4.86 -6.54
CA GLY A 241 -28.98 -4.89 -5.23
C GLY A 241 -30.23 -4.01 -5.09
N SER A 242 -30.60 -3.23 -6.12
CA SER A 242 -31.68 -2.23 -6.07
C SER A 242 -32.66 -2.28 -7.24
N SER A 243 -32.22 -2.73 -8.41
CA SER A 243 -33.04 -2.83 -9.61
C SER A 243 -33.97 -4.05 -9.55
N ASN A 244 -35.14 -3.93 -10.17
CA ASN A 244 -36.02 -5.05 -10.47
C ASN A 244 -35.52 -5.78 -11.73
N LEU A 245 -35.70 -7.09 -11.81
CA LEU A 245 -35.36 -7.92 -12.95
C LEU A 245 -36.60 -8.17 -13.83
N VAL A 246 -36.50 -7.85 -15.12
CA VAL A 246 -37.43 -8.34 -16.15
C VAL A 246 -36.82 -9.57 -16.81
N VAL A 247 -37.59 -10.65 -16.86
CA VAL A 247 -37.26 -11.84 -17.67
C VAL A 247 -38.25 -11.90 -18.83
N GLU A 248 -37.69 -12.00 -20.03
CA GLU A 248 -38.40 -12.21 -21.29
C GLU A 248 -38.14 -13.60 -21.84
N PHE A 249 -39.19 -14.21 -22.38
CA PHE A 249 -39.15 -15.45 -23.14
C PHE A 249 -39.88 -15.25 -24.46
N SER A 250 -39.33 -15.73 -25.57
CA SER A 250 -40.00 -15.68 -26.88
C SER A 250 -39.63 -16.87 -27.76
N ASN A 251 -40.51 -17.22 -28.69
CA ASN A 251 -40.30 -18.25 -29.72
C ASN A 251 -41.15 -17.93 -30.96
N ASP A 252 -40.69 -18.43 -32.11
CA ASP A 252 -41.20 -18.06 -33.43
C ASP A 252 -41.67 -19.34 -34.18
N ASN A 253 -42.70 -20.05 -33.70
CA ASN A 253 -43.14 -21.29 -34.33
C ASN A 253 -43.97 -21.04 -35.59
N SER A 254 -43.89 -21.96 -36.54
CA SER A 254 -44.64 -21.93 -37.81
C SER A 254 -45.72 -23.02 -37.91
N GLY A 255 -46.21 -23.50 -36.76
CA GLY A 255 -47.29 -24.48 -36.71
C GLY A 255 -48.04 -24.49 -35.37
N TRP A 256 -49.31 -24.89 -35.42
CA TRP A 256 -50.20 -24.94 -34.25
C TRP A 256 -49.80 -26.02 -33.26
N ALA A 257 -49.69 -25.63 -31.98
CA ALA A 257 -49.43 -26.52 -30.86
C ALA A 257 -50.65 -26.66 -29.94
N ASN A 258 -50.85 -27.86 -29.41
CA ASN A 258 -51.77 -28.12 -28.30
C ASN A 258 -51.00 -28.69 -27.11
N GLY A 259 -50.52 -27.80 -26.25
CA GLY A 259 -49.79 -28.15 -25.04
C GLY A 259 -48.43 -27.46 -24.92
N GLY A 260 -47.93 -27.47 -23.69
CA GLY A 260 -46.87 -26.59 -23.21
C GLY A 260 -47.40 -25.79 -22.02
N GLY A 261 -46.50 -25.38 -21.12
CA GLY A 261 -46.87 -24.59 -19.95
C GLY A 261 -45.81 -24.66 -18.87
N VAL A 262 -45.75 -23.63 -18.02
CA VAL A 262 -44.95 -23.64 -16.81
C VAL A 262 -45.84 -23.47 -15.59
N TYR A 263 -45.31 -23.85 -14.43
CA TYR A 263 -45.89 -23.38 -13.18
C TYR A 263 -45.65 -21.87 -13.06
N LEU A 264 -46.64 -21.18 -12.52
CA LEU A 264 -46.69 -19.74 -12.39
C LEU A 264 -46.95 -19.35 -10.93
N ARG A 265 -46.49 -18.16 -10.54
CA ARG A 265 -46.71 -17.54 -9.24
C ARG A 265 -47.65 -16.33 -9.41
N ASP A 266 -48.71 -16.25 -8.61
CA ASP A 266 -49.56 -15.05 -8.53
C ASP A 266 -48.79 -13.93 -7.83
N VAL A 267 -48.62 -12.81 -8.54
CA VAL A 267 -47.93 -11.61 -8.06
C VAL A 267 -48.82 -10.37 -8.15
N GLY A 268 -50.12 -10.55 -8.42
CA GLY A 268 -51.06 -9.46 -8.66
C GLY A 268 -50.92 -8.82 -10.05
N ASN A 269 -51.91 -8.01 -10.42
CA ASN A 269 -52.03 -7.43 -11.76
C ASN A 269 -50.81 -6.55 -12.13
N ASN A 270 -50.52 -6.49 -13.43
CA ASN A 270 -49.52 -5.59 -14.04
C ASN A 270 -48.07 -5.89 -13.67
N ARG A 271 -47.76 -7.14 -13.28
CA ARG A 271 -46.38 -7.63 -13.13
C ARG A 271 -45.84 -8.33 -14.38
N CYS A 272 -46.68 -8.50 -15.39
CA CYS A 272 -46.33 -9.23 -16.60
C CYS A 272 -47.22 -8.88 -17.81
N LEU A 273 -46.65 -9.09 -19.00
CA LEU A 273 -47.31 -8.99 -20.30
C LEU A 273 -47.14 -10.29 -21.08
N ARG A 274 -48.17 -10.64 -21.84
CA ARG A 274 -48.12 -11.71 -22.84
C ARG A 274 -48.48 -11.14 -24.21
N GLY A 275 -47.73 -11.54 -25.22
CA GLY A 275 -47.90 -11.18 -26.62
C GLY A 275 -48.02 -12.44 -27.47
N TRP A 276 -49.01 -12.49 -28.37
CA TRP A 276 -49.18 -13.62 -29.28
C TRP A 276 -49.66 -13.14 -30.66
N SER A 277 -49.37 -13.94 -31.69
CA SER A 277 -49.92 -13.80 -33.04
C SER A 277 -50.06 -15.16 -33.72
N ASP A 278 -50.74 -15.19 -34.86
CA ASP A 278 -50.54 -16.24 -35.86
C ASP A 278 -49.09 -16.21 -36.43
N SER A 279 -48.67 -17.29 -37.07
CA SER A 279 -47.31 -17.47 -37.66
C SER A 279 -46.94 -16.50 -38.79
N GLN A 280 -47.80 -15.53 -39.08
CA GLN A 280 -47.59 -14.53 -40.12
C GLN A 280 -47.00 -13.23 -39.56
N ALA A 281 -46.77 -13.15 -38.24
CA ALA A 281 -46.09 -12.01 -37.60
C ALA A 281 -44.56 -11.99 -37.77
N GLY A 282 -43.98 -13.15 -38.12
CA GLY A 282 -42.58 -13.29 -38.54
C GLY A 282 -41.58 -13.20 -37.39
N HIS A 283 -40.31 -13.43 -37.70
CA HIS A 283 -39.27 -13.64 -36.69
C HIS A 283 -39.00 -12.42 -35.79
N TYR A 284 -38.56 -12.68 -34.56
CA TYR A 284 -38.18 -11.64 -33.60
C TYR A 284 -37.09 -10.69 -34.14
N PRO A 285 -37.23 -9.35 -33.97
CA PRO A 285 -38.40 -8.67 -33.41
C PRO A 285 -39.60 -8.72 -34.36
N PHE A 286 -40.74 -9.23 -33.87
CA PHE A 286 -41.95 -9.51 -34.65
C PHE A 286 -42.34 -8.30 -35.51
N ASN A 287 -42.58 -8.54 -36.81
CA ASN A 287 -42.68 -7.48 -37.81
C ASN A 287 -44.11 -6.97 -38.04
N THR A 288 -45.11 -7.62 -37.44
CA THR A 288 -46.49 -7.13 -37.31
C THR A 288 -46.88 -6.94 -35.85
N SER A 289 -48.02 -6.28 -35.61
CA SER A 289 -48.53 -6.02 -34.26
C SER A 289 -49.05 -7.31 -33.59
N MET A 290 -48.32 -7.83 -32.61
CA MET A 290 -48.83 -8.88 -31.72
C MET A 290 -50.03 -8.39 -30.92
N THR A 291 -50.97 -9.29 -30.59
CA THR A 291 -51.98 -9.01 -29.57
C THR A 291 -51.30 -9.05 -28.20
N VAL A 292 -51.41 -7.98 -27.42
CA VAL A 292 -50.80 -7.86 -26.08
C VAL A 292 -51.88 -7.82 -25.00
N ALA A 293 -51.69 -8.59 -23.92
CA ALA A 293 -52.51 -8.50 -22.73
C ALA A 293 -51.65 -8.49 -21.45
N ALA A 294 -52.08 -7.70 -20.46
CA ALA A 294 -51.56 -7.75 -19.12
C ALA A 294 -52.08 -8.98 -18.37
N ASP A 295 -51.26 -9.49 -17.45
CA ASP A 295 -51.54 -10.68 -16.65
C ASP A 295 -51.13 -10.43 -15.18
N ARG A 296 -51.46 -11.36 -14.28
CA ARG A 296 -51.07 -11.36 -12.87
C ARG A 296 -50.07 -12.45 -12.49
N TYR A 297 -49.79 -13.37 -13.41
CA TYR A 297 -49.02 -14.58 -13.13
C TYR A 297 -47.65 -14.55 -13.81
N VAL A 298 -46.58 -14.73 -13.02
CA VAL A 298 -45.20 -14.85 -13.53
C VAL A 298 -44.68 -16.28 -13.51
N PRO A 299 -43.84 -16.71 -14.47
CA PRO A 299 -43.13 -17.98 -14.41
C PRO A 299 -42.52 -18.25 -13.04
N TRP A 300 -42.67 -19.48 -12.55
CA TRP A 300 -41.91 -19.93 -11.41
C TRP A 300 -40.48 -20.19 -11.88
N LEU A 301 -39.57 -19.32 -11.45
CA LEU A 301 -38.17 -19.31 -11.86
C LEU A 301 -37.24 -19.56 -10.68
N ARG A 302 -36.10 -20.17 -11.00
CA ARG A 302 -34.89 -20.08 -10.21
C ARG A 302 -33.84 -19.29 -10.98
N VAL A 303 -33.04 -18.55 -10.23
CA VAL A 303 -31.88 -17.82 -10.71
C VAL A 303 -30.64 -18.59 -10.31
N VAL A 304 -29.80 -18.94 -11.29
CA VAL A 304 -28.48 -19.53 -11.06
C VAL A 304 -27.45 -18.41 -11.13
N TYR A 305 -26.67 -18.22 -10.07
CA TYR A 305 -25.76 -17.10 -9.93
C TYR A 305 -24.44 -17.50 -9.25
N THR A 306 -23.42 -16.65 -9.38
CA THR A 306 -22.23 -16.70 -8.53
C THR A 306 -22.18 -15.46 -7.65
N GLU A 307 -21.74 -15.60 -6.40
CA GLU A 307 -21.47 -14.46 -5.52
C GLU A 307 -20.38 -13.53 -6.12
N PRO A 308 -20.38 -12.23 -5.79
CA PRO A 308 -19.28 -11.35 -6.14
C PRO A 308 -17.99 -11.78 -5.44
N ALA A 309 -16.87 -11.71 -6.15
CA ALA A 309 -15.57 -11.99 -5.56
C ALA A 309 -15.25 -11.02 -4.41
N VAL A 310 -14.72 -11.54 -3.30
CA VAL A 310 -14.19 -10.71 -2.22
C VAL A 310 -12.97 -9.94 -2.73
N LEU A 311 -12.99 -8.62 -2.59
CA LEU A 311 -11.92 -7.75 -3.07
C LEU A 311 -10.85 -7.59 -1.98
N PRO A 312 -9.55 -7.62 -2.33
CA PRO A 312 -8.49 -7.40 -1.37
C PRO A 312 -8.45 -5.95 -0.86
N PRO A 313 -7.77 -5.70 0.27
CA PRO A 313 -7.28 -4.38 0.63
C PRO A 313 -6.43 -3.76 -0.48
N THR A 314 -6.41 -2.43 -0.52
CA THR A 314 -5.65 -1.64 -1.51
C THR A 314 -4.62 -0.74 -0.84
N ASN A 315 -3.73 -0.12 -1.62
CA ASN A 315 -2.70 0.80 -1.12
C ASN A 315 -1.84 0.22 0.03
N LEU A 316 -1.53 -1.08 -0.02
CA LEU A 316 -0.63 -1.69 0.96
C LEU A 316 0.75 -1.03 0.85
N THR A 317 1.32 -0.68 2.00
CA THR A 317 2.67 -0.13 2.17
C THR A 317 3.38 -0.88 3.28
N ALA A 318 4.71 -0.97 3.20
CA ALA A 318 5.54 -1.58 4.22
C ALA A 318 6.75 -0.68 4.53
N THR A 319 6.98 -0.42 5.82
CA THR A 319 8.09 0.41 6.31
C THR A 319 8.91 -0.41 7.30
N GLY A 320 10.16 -0.70 6.95
CA GLY A 320 11.10 -1.36 7.85
C GLY A 320 11.71 -0.40 8.86
N SER A 321 11.85 -0.84 10.10
CA SER A 321 12.69 -0.21 11.12
C SER A 321 13.41 -1.30 11.94
N TYR A 322 14.15 -0.93 12.98
CA TYR A 322 14.99 -1.89 13.68
C TYR A 322 14.18 -3.00 14.37
N GLY A 323 14.32 -4.23 13.89
CA GLY A 323 13.64 -5.42 14.40
C GLY A 323 12.14 -5.52 14.07
N GLN A 324 11.60 -4.65 13.21
CA GLN A 324 10.17 -4.68 12.86
C GLN A 324 9.86 -4.16 11.44
N VAL A 325 8.74 -4.61 10.87
CA VAL A 325 8.12 -3.99 9.68
C VAL A 325 6.70 -3.55 10.02
N THR A 326 6.38 -2.28 9.80
CA THR A 326 5.02 -1.76 9.92
C THR A 326 4.36 -1.70 8.55
N LEU A 327 3.20 -2.34 8.43
CA LEU A 327 2.32 -2.37 7.27
C LEU A 327 1.16 -1.38 7.46
N ASN A 328 0.72 -0.73 6.39
CA ASN A 328 -0.53 0.05 6.38
C ASN A 328 -1.27 -0.17 5.05
N TRP A 329 -2.60 -0.26 5.08
CA TRP A 329 -3.45 -0.47 3.90
C TRP A 329 -4.76 0.31 3.96
N THR A 330 -5.40 0.47 2.80
CA THR A 330 -6.80 0.89 2.69
C THR A 330 -7.71 -0.33 2.80
N ALA A 331 -8.76 -0.24 3.60
CA ALA A 331 -9.75 -1.28 3.80
C ALA A 331 -10.37 -1.80 2.49
N SER A 332 -10.86 -3.05 2.49
CA SER A 332 -11.65 -3.58 1.37
C SER A 332 -13.00 -2.85 1.29
N ILE A 333 -13.52 -2.70 0.06
CA ILE A 333 -14.87 -2.19 -0.21
C ILE A 333 -15.94 -3.30 -0.22
N THR A 334 -15.55 -4.57 -0.09
CA THR A 334 -16.50 -5.68 0.00
C THR A 334 -17.25 -5.63 1.33
N ALA A 335 -18.57 -5.73 1.28
CA ALA A 335 -19.42 -5.82 2.47
C ALA A 335 -19.10 -7.09 3.30
N ASP A 336 -19.44 -7.05 4.58
CA ASP A 336 -19.35 -8.20 5.51
C ASP A 336 -17.96 -8.84 5.67
N VAL A 337 -16.90 -8.14 5.27
CA VAL A 337 -15.51 -8.44 5.65
C VAL A 337 -15.39 -8.32 7.16
N VAL A 338 -14.92 -9.39 7.82
CA VAL A 338 -14.72 -9.48 9.28
C VAL A 338 -13.25 -9.49 9.67
N HIS A 339 -12.37 -9.97 8.80
CA HIS A 339 -10.93 -10.04 9.06
C HIS A 339 -10.06 -9.61 7.88
N TYR A 340 -8.83 -9.23 8.19
CA TYR A 340 -7.72 -9.19 7.25
C TYR A 340 -6.68 -10.24 7.63
N ILE A 341 -6.21 -11.02 6.65
CA ILE A 341 -5.18 -12.05 6.82
C ILE A 341 -3.88 -11.48 6.27
N ILE A 342 -2.84 -11.40 7.12
CA ILE A 342 -1.52 -10.87 6.75
C ILE A 342 -0.65 -12.02 6.27
N TYR A 343 -0.08 -11.87 5.08
CA TYR A 343 0.85 -12.82 4.48
C TYR A 343 2.26 -12.22 4.42
N ARG A 344 3.27 -13.05 4.65
CA ARG A 344 4.69 -12.71 4.54
C ARG A 344 5.48 -13.83 3.87
N ASP A 345 6.44 -13.45 3.03
CA ASP A 345 7.51 -14.31 2.54
C ASP A 345 8.77 -14.09 3.38
N GLY A 346 9.29 -15.17 3.96
CA GLY A 346 10.51 -15.18 4.77
C GLY A 346 11.82 -15.19 3.98
N GLY A 347 11.77 -14.92 2.67
CA GLY A 347 12.89 -15.00 1.74
C GLY A 347 12.96 -16.34 0.98
N SER A 348 11.92 -17.16 1.05
CA SER A 348 11.79 -18.43 0.32
C SER A 348 11.05 -18.28 -1.03
N GLY A 349 10.59 -17.08 -1.37
CA GLY A 349 9.82 -16.81 -2.59
C GLY A 349 8.36 -17.25 -2.49
N THR A 350 7.82 -17.45 -1.29
CA THR A 350 6.44 -17.93 -1.07
C THR A 350 5.80 -17.21 0.11
N LEU A 351 4.67 -16.55 -0.14
CA LEU A 351 3.87 -15.87 0.87
C LEU A 351 3.09 -16.90 1.71
N ALA A 352 3.26 -16.87 3.03
CA ALA A 352 2.48 -17.66 3.99
C ALA A 352 1.74 -16.72 4.96
N ALA A 353 0.56 -17.12 5.43
CA ALA A 353 -0.18 -16.36 6.44
C ALA A 353 0.63 -16.36 7.77
N ILE A 354 0.81 -15.18 8.35
CA ILE A 354 1.51 -14.99 9.64
C ILE A 354 0.59 -14.53 10.76
N ASP A 355 -0.50 -13.82 10.44
CA ASP A 355 -1.45 -13.32 11.43
C ASP A 355 -2.83 -13.01 10.79
N THR A 356 -3.84 -12.75 11.62
CA THR A 356 -5.18 -12.33 11.20
C THR A 356 -5.75 -11.31 12.18
N VAL A 357 -6.17 -10.15 11.66
CA VAL A 357 -6.67 -9.01 12.44
C VAL A 357 -8.12 -8.70 12.08
N ALA A 358 -8.84 -7.98 12.95
CA ALA A 358 -10.21 -7.54 12.69
C ALA A 358 -10.30 -6.54 11.51
N ASN A 359 -11.45 -6.49 10.84
CA ASN A 359 -11.75 -5.58 9.73
C ASN A 359 -11.58 -4.07 10.03
N THR A 360 -11.60 -3.68 11.32
CA THR A 360 -11.35 -2.31 11.78
C THR A 360 -9.86 -1.93 11.80
N VAL A 361 -8.97 -2.91 11.65
CA VAL A 361 -7.52 -2.71 11.66
C VAL A 361 -7.02 -2.48 10.23
N THR A 362 -6.32 -1.36 10.02
CA THR A 362 -5.70 -0.98 8.73
C THR A 362 -4.19 -0.80 8.82
N SER A 363 -3.59 -1.21 9.94
CA SER A 363 -2.16 -1.14 10.22
C SER A 363 -1.72 -2.35 11.04
N TYR A 364 -0.55 -2.90 10.75
CA TYR A 364 0.01 -4.07 11.44
C TYR A 364 1.51 -3.91 11.63
N THR A 365 2.07 -4.39 12.75
CA THR A 365 3.53 -4.39 12.96
C THR A 365 4.03 -5.80 13.18
N ASP A 366 4.80 -6.31 12.22
CA ASP A 366 5.53 -7.57 12.35
C ASP A 366 6.84 -7.32 13.09
N ALA A 367 6.90 -7.74 14.36
CA ALA A 367 8.09 -7.69 15.21
C ALA A 367 8.87 -9.02 15.26
N THR A 368 8.60 -9.96 14.33
CA THR A 368 9.25 -11.29 14.26
C THR A 368 10.34 -11.38 13.18
N VAL A 369 10.70 -10.23 12.60
CA VAL A 369 11.64 -10.10 11.49
C VAL A 369 13.10 -9.94 11.94
N THR A 370 14.04 -10.33 11.09
CA THR A 370 15.48 -10.16 11.30
C THR A 370 16.02 -8.99 10.46
N ASN A 371 16.82 -8.11 11.07
CA ASN A 371 17.42 -6.97 10.39
C ASN A 371 18.29 -7.40 9.18
N GLY A 372 18.21 -6.64 8.09
CA GLY A 372 18.96 -6.89 6.85
C GLY A 372 18.38 -7.99 5.94
N VAL A 373 17.33 -8.70 6.35
CA VAL A 373 16.59 -9.64 5.50
C VAL A 373 15.43 -8.90 4.83
N THR A 374 15.27 -9.01 3.51
CA THR A 374 14.12 -8.42 2.81
C THR A 374 12.92 -9.35 2.90
N TYR A 375 11.81 -8.84 3.40
CA TYR A 375 10.53 -9.55 3.49
C TYR A 375 9.54 -8.95 2.51
N SER A 376 8.70 -9.78 1.89
CA SER A 376 7.58 -9.35 1.06
C SER A 376 6.27 -9.66 1.76
N TYR A 377 5.31 -8.73 1.68
CA TYR A 377 4.02 -8.79 2.37
C TYR A 377 2.86 -8.61 1.39
N ALA A 378 1.75 -9.26 1.70
CA ALA A 378 0.45 -9.04 1.07
C ALA A 378 -0.66 -9.21 2.12
N VAL A 379 -1.85 -8.67 1.86
CA VAL A 379 -3.00 -8.79 2.76
C VAL A 379 -4.22 -9.26 1.95
N ALA A 380 -5.02 -10.17 2.53
CA ALA A 380 -6.33 -10.56 1.99
C ALA A 380 -7.45 -10.15 2.94
N ALA A 381 -8.65 -9.94 2.41
CA ALA A 381 -9.88 -9.74 3.17
C ALA A 381 -10.66 -11.06 3.29
N GLN A 382 -11.33 -11.27 4.42
CA GLN A 382 -12.17 -12.44 4.67
C GLN A 382 -13.56 -12.03 5.15
N LYS A 383 -14.61 -12.59 4.55
CA LYS A 383 -16.02 -12.43 4.99
C LYS A 383 -16.38 -13.37 6.14
N SER A 384 -17.47 -13.06 6.86
CA SER A 384 -18.07 -13.94 7.88
C SER A 384 -18.42 -15.34 7.36
N THR A 385 -18.69 -15.48 6.05
CA THR A 385 -18.91 -16.75 5.35
C THR A 385 -17.65 -17.59 5.12
N GLY A 386 -16.47 -17.11 5.54
CA GLY A 386 -15.18 -17.78 5.37
C GLY A 386 -14.49 -17.51 4.02
N GLU A 387 -15.21 -16.95 3.05
CA GLU A 387 -14.65 -16.55 1.73
C GLU A 387 -13.51 -15.54 1.89
N VAL A 388 -12.38 -15.81 1.22
CA VAL A 388 -11.16 -14.98 1.23
C VAL A 388 -10.93 -14.37 -0.14
N SER A 389 -10.48 -13.12 -0.19
CA SER A 389 -10.08 -12.45 -1.44
C SER A 389 -8.83 -13.08 -2.08
N SER A 390 -8.51 -12.65 -3.30
CA SER A 390 -7.12 -12.71 -3.76
C SER A 390 -6.19 -11.94 -2.81
N LEU A 391 -4.87 -12.16 -2.92
CA LEU A 391 -3.89 -11.30 -2.22
C LEU A 391 -3.89 -9.90 -2.83
N SER A 392 -3.67 -8.87 -1.99
CA SER A 392 -3.30 -7.53 -2.45
C SER A 392 -2.02 -7.58 -3.28
N SER A 393 -1.74 -6.51 -4.04
CA SER A 393 -0.40 -6.27 -4.58
C SER A 393 0.64 -6.37 -3.45
N SER A 394 1.72 -7.11 -3.71
CA SER A 394 2.77 -7.34 -2.71
C SER A 394 3.74 -6.16 -2.62
N VAL A 395 4.20 -5.85 -1.41
CA VAL A 395 5.23 -4.84 -1.14
C VAL A 395 6.36 -5.45 -0.31
N SER A 396 7.58 -4.93 -0.46
CA SER A 396 8.75 -5.44 0.26
C SER A 396 9.36 -4.39 1.17
N ALA A 397 9.89 -4.83 2.31
CA ALA A 397 10.64 -3.99 3.24
C ALA A 397 11.81 -4.78 3.85
N THR A 398 12.91 -4.07 4.10
CA THR A 398 14.09 -4.59 4.80
C THR A 398 14.18 -3.85 6.14
N PRO A 399 13.83 -4.47 7.28
CA PRO A 399 14.06 -3.90 8.60
C PRO A 399 15.56 -3.65 8.78
N GLN A 400 15.91 -2.46 9.25
CA GLN A 400 17.29 -2.05 9.52
C GLN A 400 17.31 -0.88 10.51
N VAL A 401 18.48 -0.65 11.10
CA VAL A 401 18.74 0.56 11.91
C VAL A 401 18.83 1.79 11.02
N ALA A 402 18.30 2.93 11.48
CA ALA A 402 18.38 4.18 10.73
C ALA A 402 19.83 4.71 10.62
N PRO A 403 20.20 5.38 9.52
CA PRO A 403 21.46 6.12 9.43
C PRO A 403 21.41 7.43 10.22
N PRO A 404 22.57 8.05 10.51
CA PRO A 404 22.61 9.48 10.86
C PRO A 404 22.05 10.33 9.72
N THR A 405 21.71 11.58 9.98
CA THR A 405 21.28 12.53 8.94
C THR A 405 22.02 13.85 9.07
N HIS A 406 21.91 14.73 8.07
CA HIS A 406 22.49 16.09 8.11
C HIS A 406 24.00 16.11 8.41
N LEU A 407 24.76 15.17 7.83
CA LEU A 407 26.22 15.19 7.92
C LEU A 407 26.76 16.47 7.27
N THR A 408 27.67 17.12 7.97
CA THR A 408 28.43 18.31 7.55
C THR A 408 29.90 18.11 7.92
N ALA A 409 30.78 18.80 7.20
CA ALA A 409 32.22 18.80 7.44
C ALA A 409 32.76 20.23 7.39
N THR A 410 33.46 20.65 8.43
CA THR A 410 34.07 21.98 8.55
C THR A 410 35.58 21.84 8.65
N ALA A 411 36.30 22.39 7.67
CA ALA A 411 37.75 22.42 7.67
C ALA A 411 38.29 23.44 8.67
N ALA A 412 39.44 23.13 9.27
CA ALA A 412 40.33 24.08 9.92
C ALA A 412 41.78 23.59 9.72
N SER A 413 42.77 24.32 10.24
CA SER A 413 44.17 23.93 10.04
C SER A 413 44.46 22.58 10.67
N HIS A 414 44.94 21.66 9.85
CA HIS A 414 45.28 20.28 10.17
C HIS A 414 44.12 19.42 10.72
N GLN A 415 42.86 19.81 10.52
CA GLN A 415 41.71 19.06 11.00
C GLN A 415 40.42 19.27 10.18
N VAL A 416 39.50 18.31 10.30
CA VAL A 416 38.10 18.44 9.87
C VAL A 416 37.19 18.10 11.04
N THR A 417 36.29 19.02 11.40
CA THR A 417 35.21 18.74 12.34
C THR A 417 33.97 18.28 11.56
N LEU A 418 33.52 17.06 11.83
CA LEU A 418 32.27 16.49 11.35
C LEU A 418 31.16 16.75 12.36
N SER A 419 29.96 17.04 11.87
CA SER A 419 28.74 17.20 12.68
C SER A 419 27.54 16.58 11.96
N TRP A 420 26.66 15.91 12.70
CA TRP A 420 25.47 15.21 12.16
C TRP A 420 24.34 15.14 13.19
N THR A 421 23.13 14.84 12.72
CA THR A 421 21.99 14.47 13.56
C THR A 421 22.02 12.95 13.82
N ALA A 422 21.84 12.56 15.08
CA ALA A 422 21.81 11.16 15.50
C ALA A 422 20.71 10.35 14.77
N PRO A 423 20.91 9.02 14.57
CA PRO A 423 19.91 8.16 13.94
C PRO A 423 18.61 8.09 14.76
N ALA A 424 17.48 8.15 14.06
CA ALA A 424 16.16 8.06 14.68
C ALA A 424 15.75 6.60 14.98
N GLY A 425 14.88 6.43 15.98
CA GLY A 425 14.36 5.11 16.37
C GLY A 425 15.27 4.33 17.32
N SER A 426 15.17 3.01 17.30
CA SER A 426 15.85 2.08 18.21
C SER A 426 17.01 1.34 17.54
N GLY A 427 17.79 0.59 18.34
CA GLY A 427 18.82 -0.34 17.86
C GLY A 427 20.19 0.26 17.51
N ALA A 428 20.29 1.57 17.34
CA ALA A 428 21.54 2.26 17.08
C ALA A 428 22.54 2.10 18.23
N ALA A 429 23.68 1.45 17.97
CA ALA A 429 24.70 1.20 18.99
C ALA A 429 25.93 2.11 18.86
N ARG A 430 26.34 2.47 17.63
CA ARG A 430 27.39 3.47 17.37
C ARG A 430 27.35 3.99 15.93
N ILE A 431 28.03 5.09 15.69
CA ILE A 431 28.25 5.64 14.35
C ILE A 431 29.63 5.20 13.86
N LEU A 432 29.69 4.67 12.65
CA LEU A 432 30.95 4.33 11.97
C LEU A 432 31.34 5.49 11.06
N ILE A 433 32.57 5.98 11.23
CA ILE A 433 33.12 7.12 10.49
C ILE A 433 34.02 6.58 9.39
N TYR A 434 33.68 6.87 8.14
CA TYR A 434 34.48 6.49 6.99
C TYR A 434 35.16 7.72 6.37
N ARG A 435 36.40 7.52 5.90
CA ARG A 435 37.24 8.55 5.28
C ARG A 435 37.95 8.02 4.05
N GLY A 436 38.20 8.89 3.08
CA GLY A 436 39.12 8.66 1.97
C GLY A 436 39.55 9.98 1.31
N THR A 437 40.55 9.93 0.43
CA THR A 437 40.93 11.04 -0.46
C THR A 437 40.14 11.03 -1.79
N SER A 438 39.20 10.09 -1.93
CA SER A 438 38.20 10.02 -3.00
C SER A 438 36.91 9.41 -2.44
N ALA A 439 35.77 9.92 -2.88
CA ALA A 439 34.44 9.40 -2.50
C ALA A 439 34.25 7.91 -2.87
N ALA A 440 35.00 7.38 -3.84
CA ALA A 440 34.93 5.99 -4.28
C ALA A 440 35.74 5.00 -3.42
N THR A 441 36.61 5.49 -2.51
CA THR A 441 37.60 4.67 -1.79
C THR A 441 37.54 4.87 -0.26
N LEU A 442 36.35 5.13 0.26
CA LEU A 442 36.13 5.33 1.70
C LEU A 442 36.40 4.04 2.51
N ALA A 443 37.26 4.13 3.53
CA ALA A 443 37.55 3.07 4.49
C ALA A 443 37.09 3.45 5.90
N ILE A 444 36.89 2.47 6.80
CA ILE A 444 36.63 2.77 8.22
C ILE A 444 37.84 3.54 8.77
N HIS A 445 37.58 4.73 9.27
CA HIS A 445 38.58 5.52 9.98
C HIS A 445 38.42 5.37 11.50
N ASP A 446 37.19 5.51 12.01
CA ASP A 446 36.90 5.47 13.44
C ASP A 446 35.44 5.04 13.73
N SER A 447 35.05 4.94 15.00
CA SER A 447 33.67 4.80 15.43
C SER A 447 33.40 5.47 16.77
N THR A 448 32.22 6.07 16.94
CA THR A 448 31.81 6.68 18.21
C THR A 448 31.65 5.65 19.33
N ALA A 449 31.71 6.12 20.59
CA ALA A 449 31.46 5.29 21.77
C ALA A 449 30.03 4.72 21.78
N ASP A 450 29.04 5.58 21.47
CA ASP A 450 27.62 5.25 21.31
C ASP A 450 26.98 6.06 20.17
N ALA A 451 25.70 5.81 19.87
CA ALA A 451 24.99 6.45 18.74
C ALA A 451 24.42 7.86 19.03
N THR A 452 24.51 8.36 20.26
CA THR A 452 24.06 9.72 20.63
C THR A 452 25.10 10.80 20.33
N VAL A 453 26.36 10.40 20.12
CA VAL A 453 27.43 11.30 19.69
C VAL A 453 27.11 11.88 18.30
N THR A 454 27.11 13.20 18.21
CA THR A 454 26.73 13.99 17.02
C THR A 454 27.89 14.74 16.35
N SER A 455 29.12 14.61 16.86
CA SER A 455 30.30 15.26 16.27
C SER A 455 31.58 14.43 16.42
N TYR A 456 32.56 14.72 15.57
CA TYR A 456 33.90 14.12 15.59
C TYR A 456 34.91 15.08 14.96
N THR A 457 36.12 15.16 15.51
CA THR A 457 37.22 15.95 14.93
C THR A 457 38.32 15.02 14.44
N ASP A 458 38.44 14.88 13.13
CA ASP A 458 39.61 14.25 12.50
C ASP A 458 40.77 15.24 12.52
N SER A 459 41.94 14.84 13.03
CA SER A 459 43.06 15.75 13.33
C SER A 459 44.41 15.17 12.90
N GLY A 460 45.39 16.05 12.70
CA GLY A 460 46.70 15.68 12.14
C GLY A 460 46.67 15.49 10.62
N LEU A 461 45.69 16.09 9.95
CA LEU A 461 45.54 16.03 8.50
C LEU A 461 46.51 17.00 7.81
N PRO A 462 47.21 16.60 6.73
CA PRO A 462 47.87 17.55 5.83
C PRO A 462 46.90 18.59 5.25
N ASN A 463 47.25 19.87 5.39
CA ASN A 463 46.54 20.96 4.72
C ASN A 463 46.65 20.86 3.19
N GLY A 464 45.65 21.36 2.47
CA GLY A 464 45.56 21.34 1.01
C GLY A 464 45.05 20.02 0.41
N ILE A 465 44.89 18.96 1.20
CA ILE A 465 44.34 17.67 0.75
C ILE A 465 42.83 17.61 1.00
N THR A 466 42.05 17.31 -0.03
CA THR A 466 40.60 17.11 0.11
C THR A 466 40.29 15.72 0.66
N TYR A 467 39.55 15.69 1.77
CA TYR A 467 39.05 14.47 2.40
C TYR A 467 37.55 14.34 2.20
N PHE A 468 37.11 13.11 1.92
CA PHE A 468 35.72 12.72 1.77
C PHE A 468 35.30 11.88 2.99
N TYR A 469 34.09 12.14 3.49
CA TYR A 469 33.54 11.47 4.66
C TYR A 469 32.11 11.01 4.40
N ALA A 470 31.80 9.80 4.87
CA ALA A 470 30.43 9.29 4.97
C ALA A 470 30.28 8.51 6.27
N LEU A 471 29.08 8.52 6.83
CA LEU A 471 28.77 7.81 8.06
C LEU A 471 27.75 6.71 7.81
N ARG A 472 27.69 5.75 8.74
CA ARG A 472 26.54 4.86 8.89
C ARG A 472 26.45 4.34 10.31
N THR A 473 25.24 4.04 10.75
CA THR A 473 24.98 3.44 12.06
C THR A 473 25.37 1.96 12.01
N ARG A 474 25.95 1.46 13.11
CA ARG A 474 26.03 0.03 13.41
C ARG A 474 25.12 -0.26 14.61
N ALA A 475 24.30 -1.29 14.48
CA ALA A 475 23.42 -1.75 15.54
C ALA A 475 24.12 -2.75 16.49
N ALA A 476 23.43 -3.08 17.59
CA ALA A 476 23.94 -4.02 18.60
C ALA A 476 24.12 -5.45 18.04
N ASP A 477 23.21 -5.89 17.16
CA ASP A 477 23.30 -7.15 16.41
C ASP A 477 24.42 -7.17 15.35
N GLY A 478 25.10 -6.04 15.14
CA GLY A 478 26.18 -5.87 14.17
C GLY A 478 25.74 -5.51 12.76
N THR A 479 24.44 -5.48 12.48
CA THR A 479 23.90 -4.93 11.22
C THR A 479 24.22 -3.44 11.09
N ARG A 480 24.09 -2.92 9.87
CA ARG A 480 24.46 -1.55 9.54
C ARG A 480 23.34 -0.90 8.76
N SER A 481 23.15 0.40 8.98
CA SER A 481 22.27 1.21 8.14
C SER A 481 22.84 1.38 6.74
N ASP A 482 22.00 1.92 5.86
CA ASP A 482 22.40 2.71 4.70
C ASP A 482 23.41 3.82 5.06
N TRP A 483 24.02 4.41 4.03
CA TRP A 483 25.00 5.49 4.16
C TRP A 483 24.33 6.86 4.31
N THR A 484 25.00 7.79 5.00
CA THR A 484 24.73 9.21 4.79
C THR A 484 25.13 9.62 3.36
N ALA A 485 24.66 10.78 2.91
CA ALA A 485 25.33 11.49 1.83
C ALA A 485 26.83 11.68 2.17
N THR A 486 27.69 11.57 1.16
CA THR A 486 29.12 11.86 1.30
C THR A 486 29.35 13.37 1.31
N VAL A 487 30.11 13.86 2.27
CA VAL A 487 30.59 15.25 2.33
C VAL A 487 32.09 15.31 2.07
N GLN A 488 32.62 16.50 1.78
CA GLN A 488 34.05 16.73 1.63
C GLN A 488 34.49 18.00 2.35
N ALA A 489 35.75 18.02 2.79
CA ALA A 489 36.41 19.18 3.36
C ALA A 489 37.92 19.14 3.07
N THR A 490 38.52 20.31 2.91
CA THR A 490 39.96 20.47 2.63
C THR A 490 40.57 21.30 3.75
N PRO A 491 41.27 20.69 4.72
CA PRO A 491 42.01 21.41 5.76
C PRO A 491 42.91 22.49 5.17
N ASN A 492 42.87 23.68 5.75
CA ASN A 492 43.67 24.83 5.34
C ASN A 492 44.02 25.70 6.54
N TYR A 493 45.11 26.46 6.42
CA TYR A 493 45.42 27.53 7.35
C TYR A 493 44.94 28.86 6.75
N THR A 494 44.29 29.69 7.58
CA THR A 494 43.65 30.95 7.18
C THR A 494 44.07 32.09 8.09
N GLY A 495 45.33 32.07 8.57
CA GLY A 495 45.80 33.03 9.56
C GLY A 495 45.29 32.74 10.98
N PRO A 496 45.34 33.73 11.90
CA PRO A 496 45.72 35.12 11.66
C PRO A 496 47.24 35.39 11.66
N VAL A 497 48.09 34.35 11.67
CA VAL A 497 49.56 34.50 11.79
C VAL A 497 50.29 33.78 10.67
N TRP A 498 50.66 34.51 9.62
CA TRP A 498 51.35 34.00 8.45
C TRP A 498 52.86 33.95 8.66
N TRP A 499 53.44 32.76 8.65
CA TRP A 499 54.87 32.58 8.93
C TRP A 499 55.72 32.57 7.67
N VAL A 500 56.90 33.20 7.75
CA VAL A 500 57.90 33.29 6.68
C VAL A 500 59.24 32.77 7.19
N ALA A 501 59.92 31.95 6.40
CA ALA A 501 61.23 31.38 6.74
C ALA A 501 62.14 31.30 5.51
N THR A 502 63.45 31.50 5.69
CA THR A 502 64.45 31.41 4.60
C THR A 502 64.57 30.00 3.98
N ASN A 503 64.08 28.97 4.68
CA ASN A 503 63.96 27.58 4.22
C ASN A 503 62.49 27.16 3.97
N GLY A 504 61.56 28.11 3.90
CA GLY A 504 60.15 27.87 3.62
C GLY A 504 59.85 27.60 2.16
N SER A 505 58.56 27.54 1.82
CA SER A 505 58.06 27.41 0.44
C SER A 505 56.74 28.14 0.28
N ASN A 506 56.57 28.87 -0.82
CA ASN A 506 55.29 29.50 -1.17
C ASN A 506 54.21 28.48 -1.63
N SER A 507 54.51 27.18 -1.59
CA SER A 507 53.52 26.11 -1.75
C SER A 507 53.11 25.47 -0.41
N ASN A 508 53.61 25.99 0.72
CA ASN A 508 53.15 25.59 2.04
C ASN A 508 51.83 26.30 2.40
N ASP A 509 51.31 26.08 3.60
CA ASP A 509 50.05 26.67 4.09
C ASP A 509 50.22 27.99 4.85
N GLY A 510 51.44 28.44 5.09
CA GLY A 510 51.75 29.65 5.86
C GLY A 510 51.69 29.48 7.39
N SER A 511 51.50 28.25 7.88
CA SER A 511 51.55 27.93 9.31
C SER A 511 52.98 27.98 9.87
N GLU A 512 53.15 27.94 11.20
CA GLU A 512 54.49 27.95 11.81
C GLU A 512 55.34 26.73 11.37
N THR A 513 54.69 25.60 11.12
CA THR A 513 55.28 24.35 10.63
C THR A 513 55.47 24.33 9.11
N GLY A 514 54.61 25.02 8.36
CA GLY A 514 54.68 25.20 6.91
C GLY A 514 54.86 26.66 6.51
N PRO A 515 55.97 27.33 6.86
CA PRO A 515 56.16 28.74 6.57
C PRO A 515 56.36 28.99 5.07
N PHE A 516 55.88 30.15 4.59
CA PHE A 516 56.18 30.67 3.26
C PHE A 516 57.66 31.03 3.10
N LEU A 517 58.13 31.11 1.86
CA LEU A 517 59.53 31.49 1.55
C LEU A 517 59.72 33.01 1.48
N THR A 518 58.72 33.73 0.96
CA THR A 518 58.84 35.17 0.66
C THR A 518 57.85 36.02 1.43
N ILE A 519 58.31 37.18 1.91
CA ILE A 519 57.51 38.08 2.74
C ILE A 519 56.28 38.63 1.99
N GLN A 520 56.44 39.02 0.71
CA GLN A 520 55.32 39.51 -0.10
C GLN A 520 54.20 38.47 -0.21
N HIS A 521 54.53 37.19 -0.42
CA HIS A 521 53.51 36.15 -0.54
C HIS A 521 52.71 35.94 0.76
N ALA A 522 53.32 36.16 1.92
CA ALA A 522 52.61 36.14 3.20
C ALA A 522 51.69 37.35 3.38
N ILE A 523 52.08 38.52 2.85
CA ILE A 523 51.24 39.72 2.78
C ILE A 523 50.06 39.49 1.82
N ASP A 524 50.32 38.93 0.63
CA ASP A 524 49.29 38.65 -0.39
C ASP A 524 48.23 37.63 0.06
N MET A 525 48.52 36.85 1.11
CA MET A 525 47.62 35.85 1.71
C MET A 525 46.90 36.36 2.97
N ALA A 526 47.31 37.52 3.50
CA ALA A 526 46.81 38.08 4.75
C ALA A 526 45.49 38.87 4.57
N ASN A 527 44.73 38.96 5.64
CA ASN A 527 43.53 39.80 5.76
C ASN A 527 43.75 40.89 6.81
N ASP A 528 42.85 41.86 6.87
CA ASP A 528 42.87 42.92 7.89
C ASP A 528 42.85 42.31 9.31
N GLY A 529 43.80 42.73 10.15
CA GLY A 529 44.04 42.22 11.51
C GLY A 529 45.09 41.11 11.60
N ASP A 530 45.57 40.55 10.49
CA ASP A 530 46.56 39.48 10.49
C ASP A 530 47.99 39.95 10.83
N THR A 531 48.87 39.00 11.13
CA THR A 531 50.29 39.22 11.42
C THR A 531 51.18 38.36 10.54
N VAL A 532 52.07 38.97 9.76
CA VAL A 532 53.15 38.29 9.04
C VAL A 532 54.37 38.16 9.96
N LYS A 533 54.66 36.94 10.45
CA LYS A 533 55.82 36.64 11.31
C LYS A 533 56.98 36.06 10.52
N ILE A 534 58.09 36.78 10.53
CA ILE A 534 59.30 36.43 9.79
C ILE A 534 60.30 35.80 10.76
N LYS A 535 60.71 34.55 10.52
CA LYS A 535 61.69 33.83 11.35
C LYS A 535 63.11 34.41 11.14
N PRO A 536 64.05 34.22 12.10
CA PRO A 536 65.43 34.68 11.96
C PRO A 536 66.09 34.24 10.64
N GLY A 537 66.82 35.15 10.00
CA GLY A 537 67.50 34.91 8.73
C GLY A 537 67.70 36.16 7.88
N THR A 538 68.38 35.98 6.75
CA THR A 538 68.55 37.00 5.71
C THR A 538 67.65 36.69 4.52
N TYR A 539 66.73 37.60 4.22
CA TYR A 539 65.75 37.49 3.15
C TYR A 539 66.20 38.36 1.97
N SER A 540 66.39 37.75 0.81
CA SER A 540 66.83 38.41 -0.41
C SER A 540 66.09 37.87 -1.64
N GLY A 541 66.24 38.53 -2.78
CA GLY A 541 65.61 38.10 -4.03
C GLY A 541 64.13 38.46 -4.14
N PHE A 542 63.50 38.01 -5.24
CA PHE A 542 62.13 38.38 -5.60
C PHE A 542 61.12 37.97 -4.51
N GLY A 543 60.16 38.85 -4.21
CA GLY A 543 59.20 38.68 -3.12
C GLY A 543 59.72 39.05 -1.72
N ASN A 544 60.99 39.43 -1.59
CA ASN A 544 61.61 39.91 -0.34
C ASN A 544 62.11 41.37 -0.44
N TYR A 545 61.83 42.06 -1.55
CA TYR A 545 62.10 43.49 -1.74
C TYR A 545 60.91 44.15 -2.44
N ASN A 546 60.83 45.48 -2.38
CA ASN A 546 59.68 46.28 -2.82
C ASN A 546 58.37 45.76 -2.21
N LEU A 547 58.40 45.47 -0.90
CA LEU A 547 57.25 44.96 -0.18
C LEU A 547 56.13 46.00 -0.17
N ASP A 548 54.95 45.58 -0.62
CA ASP A 548 53.75 46.38 -0.83
C ASP A 548 52.66 45.78 0.08
N LEU A 549 52.10 46.60 0.98
CA LEU A 549 51.13 46.14 1.99
C LEU A 549 49.70 46.03 1.44
N LYS A 550 49.48 46.34 0.14
CA LYS A 550 48.21 46.10 -0.60
C LYS A 550 46.96 46.79 -0.05
N GLY A 551 47.10 47.76 0.84
CA GLY A 551 45.98 48.37 1.56
C GLY A 551 45.41 47.49 2.67
N THR A 552 46.11 46.43 3.07
CA THR A 552 45.68 45.49 4.12
C THR A 552 46.23 45.90 5.48
N GLU A 553 45.36 46.00 6.48
CA GLU A 553 45.69 46.44 7.84
C GLU A 553 46.38 45.33 8.63
N LEU A 554 47.72 45.24 8.59
CA LEU A 554 48.45 44.10 9.12
C LEU A 554 49.75 44.44 9.86
N VAL A 555 50.24 43.47 10.65
CA VAL A 555 51.52 43.56 11.37
C VAL A 555 52.59 42.71 10.69
N VAL A 556 53.58 43.32 10.03
CA VAL A 556 54.80 42.62 9.58
C VAL A 556 55.83 42.67 10.71
N MET A 557 56.24 41.52 11.26
CA MET A 557 57.19 41.47 12.36
C MET A 557 58.35 40.47 12.20
N GLY A 558 59.56 40.93 12.51
CA GLY A 558 60.75 40.10 12.65
C GLY A 558 60.83 39.42 14.02
N VAL A 559 60.82 38.09 14.04
CA VAL A 559 60.97 37.31 15.28
C VAL A 559 62.43 37.39 15.75
N GLY A 560 62.62 37.82 17.01
CA GLY A 560 63.94 38.10 17.56
C GLY A 560 64.47 39.51 17.25
N GLY A 561 63.66 40.39 16.65
CA GLY A 561 64.01 41.78 16.40
C GLY A 561 65.05 41.99 15.27
N PRO A 562 65.56 43.22 15.12
CA PRO A 562 66.34 43.62 13.94
C PRO A 562 67.72 42.94 13.87
N ASP A 563 68.25 42.45 14.99
CA ASP A 563 69.48 41.64 14.98
C ASP A 563 69.27 40.22 14.42
N SER A 564 68.01 39.76 14.36
CA SER A 564 67.66 38.39 13.93
C SER A 564 67.12 38.32 12.50
N VAL A 565 66.42 39.35 12.02
CA VAL A 565 65.75 39.36 10.70
C VAL A 565 66.28 40.49 9.83
N THR A 566 67.03 40.13 8.80
CA THR A 566 67.57 41.08 7.81
C THR A 566 66.89 40.92 6.45
N ILE A 567 66.42 42.01 5.86
CA ILE A 567 66.01 42.12 4.46
C ILE A 567 67.20 42.70 3.68
N ASP A 568 67.85 41.87 2.87
CA ASP A 568 68.88 42.27 1.93
C ASP A 568 68.24 42.57 0.57
N VAL A 569 68.03 43.86 0.31
CA VAL A 569 67.24 44.37 -0.81
C VAL A 569 67.94 44.19 -2.16
N GLN A 570 69.28 44.17 -2.15
CA GLN A 570 70.13 44.00 -3.34
C GLN A 570 69.78 45.00 -4.46
N GLY A 571 69.47 46.25 -4.07
CA GLY A 571 69.21 47.36 -4.96
C GLY A 571 70.49 47.91 -5.60
N SER A 572 70.37 48.41 -6.82
CA SER A 572 71.48 49.07 -7.54
C SER A 572 70.97 50.07 -8.56
N ALA A 573 71.88 50.85 -9.16
CA ALA A 573 71.54 51.80 -10.22
C ALA A 573 70.84 51.18 -11.44
N THR A 574 71.04 49.88 -11.71
CA THR A 574 70.36 49.16 -12.80
C THR A 574 69.11 48.42 -12.33
N ASN A 575 68.95 48.22 -11.02
CA ASN A 575 67.82 47.53 -10.39
C ASN A 575 67.42 48.30 -9.13
N PRO A 576 66.72 49.44 -9.26
CA PRO A 576 66.26 50.20 -8.11
C PRO A 576 65.23 49.41 -7.32
N ARG A 577 65.49 49.20 -6.02
CA ARG A 577 64.73 48.35 -5.12
C ARG A 577 64.78 48.93 -3.71
N ARG A 578 63.67 48.82 -2.99
CA ARG A 578 63.49 49.24 -1.60
C ARG A 578 63.20 48.02 -0.72
N GLY A 579 63.25 48.18 0.60
CA GLY A 579 62.69 47.16 1.49
C GLY A 579 61.18 47.15 1.36
N PHE A 580 60.54 48.28 1.67
CA PHE A 580 59.11 48.53 1.44
C PHE A 580 58.91 49.60 0.37
N LYS A 581 57.93 49.40 -0.51
CA LYS A 581 57.50 50.37 -1.53
C LYS A 581 55.99 50.27 -1.69
N ASP A 582 55.28 51.22 -1.09
CA ASP A 582 53.83 51.29 -1.11
C ASP A 582 53.42 52.76 -1.38
N LEU A 583 52.63 53.03 -2.41
CA LEU A 583 52.46 54.40 -2.90
C LEU A 583 51.04 54.95 -2.72
N ASP A 584 50.02 54.11 -2.84
CA ASP A 584 48.65 54.56 -3.15
C ASP A 584 47.59 54.08 -2.13
N HIS A 585 48.02 53.64 -0.94
CA HIS A 585 47.15 53.15 0.13
C HIS A 585 47.18 54.05 1.37
N ASN A 586 46.12 53.98 2.19
CA ASN A 586 45.93 54.77 3.41
C ASN A 586 45.54 53.83 4.56
N TYR A 587 46.35 53.83 5.61
CA TYR A 587 46.33 52.93 6.76
C TYR A 587 46.06 53.68 8.06
N SER A 588 45.76 52.93 9.11
CA SER A 588 45.61 53.38 10.49
C SER A 588 46.66 52.77 11.42
N ASP A 589 46.68 53.19 12.68
CA ASP A 589 47.68 52.79 13.68
C ASP A 589 47.72 51.28 14.00
N THR A 590 46.81 50.48 13.42
CA THR A 590 46.87 49.02 13.41
C THR A 590 47.92 48.44 12.47
N THR A 591 48.31 49.14 11.39
CA THR A 591 49.38 48.69 10.47
C THR A 591 50.76 48.94 11.08
N LYS A 592 51.56 47.87 11.22
CA LYS A 592 52.86 47.94 11.92
C LYS A 592 53.96 47.18 11.20
N ILE A 593 55.14 47.78 11.17
CA ILE A 593 56.39 47.14 10.71
C ILE A 593 57.34 47.09 11.90
N ILE A 594 57.61 45.88 12.40
CA ILE A 594 58.26 45.68 13.70
C ILE A 594 59.53 44.84 13.57
N GLY A 595 60.65 45.33 14.11
CA GLY A 595 61.82 44.49 14.37
C GLY A 595 62.56 43.97 13.13
N LEU A 596 62.56 44.71 12.01
CA LEU A 596 63.26 44.35 10.77
C LEU A 596 64.54 45.16 10.59
N HIS A 597 65.60 44.54 10.05
CA HIS A 597 66.81 45.22 9.61
C HIS A 597 66.86 45.26 8.09
N ILE A 598 66.95 46.45 7.48
CA ILE A 598 66.92 46.60 6.01
C ILE A 598 68.30 47.08 5.55
N ILE A 599 68.88 46.40 4.55
CA ILE A 599 70.21 46.72 3.99
C ILE A 599 70.21 46.70 2.44
N ASN A 600 71.21 47.37 1.86
CA ASN A 600 71.49 47.39 0.43
C ASN A 600 70.34 47.83 -0.48
N ALA A 601 69.44 48.70 -0.02
CA ALA A 601 68.41 49.33 -0.84
C ALA A 601 68.98 50.43 -1.76
N PHE A 602 68.26 50.76 -2.84
CA PHE A 602 68.69 51.78 -3.79
C PHE A 602 67.52 52.50 -4.46
N ALA A 603 67.42 53.81 -4.25
CA ALA A 603 66.62 54.74 -5.04
C ALA A 603 67.49 55.45 -6.10
N PRO A 604 67.04 55.56 -7.36
CA PRO A 604 67.77 56.24 -8.43
C PRO A 604 67.68 57.76 -8.32
N LEU A 605 68.64 58.45 -8.94
CA LEU A 605 68.55 59.89 -9.14
C LEU A 605 67.53 60.20 -10.25
N SER A 606 66.35 60.66 -9.88
CA SER A 606 65.29 61.10 -10.81
C SER A 606 64.83 62.51 -10.46
N GLY A 607 64.59 63.35 -11.47
CA GLY A 607 63.92 64.66 -11.31
C GLY A 607 62.42 64.56 -11.00
N ASP A 608 61.97 63.38 -10.57
CA ASP A 608 60.60 63.01 -10.25
C ASP A 608 60.61 62.40 -8.85
N VAL A 609 59.94 63.06 -7.91
CA VAL A 609 60.06 62.81 -6.46
C VAL A 609 59.57 61.43 -6.05
N ALA A 610 58.59 60.87 -6.77
CA ALA A 610 58.08 59.52 -6.55
C ALA A 610 59.15 58.41 -6.74
N ASN A 611 60.24 58.71 -7.43
CA ASN A 611 61.29 57.75 -7.75
C ASN A 611 62.60 57.98 -6.96
N GLY A 612 62.87 59.18 -6.44
CA GLY A 612 64.14 59.52 -5.76
C GLY A 612 64.23 59.22 -4.25
N ASP A 613 63.08 59.17 -3.58
CA ASP A 613 63.03 59.35 -2.11
C ASP A 613 62.88 58.02 -1.35
N GLY A 614 63.42 57.91 -0.12
CA GLY A 614 63.16 56.80 0.83
C GLY A 614 63.71 55.44 0.41
N GLY A 615 65.04 55.28 0.37
CA GLY A 615 65.70 54.09 -0.19
C GLY A 615 65.31 52.80 0.52
N ALA A 616 65.45 52.72 1.84
CA ALA A 616 65.05 51.53 2.60
C ALA A 616 63.52 51.32 2.68
N MET A 617 62.73 52.38 2.79
CA MET A 617 61.26 52.35 2.83
C MET A 617 60.69 53.60 2.15
N LEU A 618 59.70 53.43 1.27
CA LEU A 618 58.93 54.52 0.67
C LEU A 618 57.43 54.28 0.85
N PHE A 619 56.75 55.25 1.44
CA PHE A 619 55.30 55.31 1.62
C PHE A 619 54.75 56.60 0.99
N GLY A 620 53.84 56.50 0.01
CA GLY A 620 53.41 57.65 -0.79
C GLY A 620 52.43 58.60 -0.08
N ASN A 621 51.37 58.07 0.53
CA ASN A 621 50.47 58.81 1.41
C ASN A 621 49.78 57.88 2.44
N PRO A 622 50.55 57.25 3.33
CA PRO A 622 50.15 56.03 4.04
C PRO A 622 49.09 56.19 5.13
N GLY A 623 48.60 57.40 5.44
CA GLY A 623 47.92 57.62 6.72
C GLY A 623 48.86 57.38 7.90
N ASP A 624 48.43 56.58 8.87
CA ASP A 624 49.25 56.18 10.01
C ASP A 624 49.85 54.78 9.79
N ILE A 625 51.18 54.65 9.88
CA ILE A 625 51.89 53.36 9.95
C ILE A 625 52.88 53.42 11.12
N THR A 626 52.85 52.42 12.01
CA THR A 626 53.82 52.32 13.11
C THR A 626 55.05 51.52 12.70
N ILE A 627 56.20 52.19 12.54
CA ILE A 627 57.51 51.53 12.40
C ILE A 627 58.18 51.44 13.78
N GLN A 628 58.38 50.23 14.29
CA GLN A 628 58.85 49.99 15.67
C GLN A 628 60.07 49.06 15.72
N ASN A 629 61.11 49.44 16.46
CA ASN A 629 62.32 48.63 16.68
C ASN A 629 63.01 48.13 15.39
N CYS A 630 62.78 48.77 14.24
CA CYS A 630 63.46 48.47 12.99
C CYS A 630 64.85 49.13 12.94
N ARG A 631 65.78 48.55 12.18
CA ARG A 631 67.11 49.11 11.92
C ARG A 631 67.25 49.38 10.43
N ILE A 632 67.49 50.63 10.06
CA ILE A 632 67.95 50.97 8.71
C ILE A 632 69.48 50.84 8.72
N GLY A 633 69.98 49.82 8.03
CA GLY A 633 71.38 49.40 8.09
C GLY A 633 72.27 49.98 7.00
N PRO A 634 73.49 49.42 6.81
CA PRO A 634 74.43 49.89 5.81
C PRO A 634 73.99 49.57 4.37
N GLY A 635 74.62 50.25 3.41
CA GLY A 635 74.49 49.96 1.97
C GLY A 635 73.25 50.55 1.30
N ASN A 636 72.23 50.91 2.08
CA ASN A 636 71.04 51.62 1.59
C ASN A 636 71.41 53.01 1.02
N LYS A 637 70.78 53.44 -0.07
CA LYS A 637 71.04 54.72 -0.77
C LYS A 637 69.75 55.33 -1.33
N ALA A 638 69.58 56.64 -1.15
CA ALA A 638 68.51 57.43 -1.75
C ALA A 638 68.98 58.84 -2.15
N TYR A 639 68.17 59.56 -2.92
CA TYR A 639 68.38 60.98 -3.19
C TYR A 639 67.93 61.86 -2.01
N SER A 640 66.82 61.48 -1.37
CA SER A 640 66.25 62.12 -0.18
C SER A 640 65.62 61.08 0.76
N GLY A 641 65.39 61.46 2.02
CA GLY A 641 64.78 60.59 3.04
C GLY A 641 65.76 59.59 3.67
N ALA A 642 65.22 58.56 4.33
CA ALA A 642 66.02 57.47 4.89
C ALA A 642 66.68 56.70 3.73
N GLY A 643 68.01 56.86 3.62
CA GLY A 643 68.86 56.18 2.64
C GLY A 643 68.61 54.69 2.64
#